data_AF-A0A316EIX2-F1
#
_entry.id   AF-A0A316EIX2-F1
#
_cell.length_a   1.000
_cell.length_b   1.000
_cell.length_c   1.000
_cell.angle_alpha   90.00
_cell.angle_beta   90.00
_cell.angle_gamma   90.00
#
_symmetry.space_group_name_H-M   'P 1'
#
loop_
_entity.id
_entity.type
_entity.pdbx_description
1 polymer ?
#
loop_
_entity_poly.entity_id
_entity_poly.type
_entity_poly.pdbx_seq_one_letter_code
_entity_poly.pdbx_strand_id
1 'polypeptide(L)'
;MKLIKQSTLFFKEGNSDKVYEIDLCEIGSGQYVVNFRYGKRGSTLKEGTKTDKPISQSAAEQVFDSLEAEKRKKGYQSEQEMFQQMPDLPEESSSTNPIEKAILKRLKGLIDGQNPFKTEWKPSRVIWRAGELKLKAAVPYIIRLTDRGDEMQRYSALWALGRIGDISAERTLNVYFSNQKYTEKTRRIAGEGLIQILSENALQDHLNTYLNRLPEDLKNALSSADEIRSILQNKIFINPVGEYDFLANLYTLSINNQALKKELISVLKEIPLKAGFFKPIRHILKIAELRDDFEILGLLSYRFERTLEMFKKPVIHSWESEDDGREKSAYIQTIGQSIKVTSELKKKNSKIAYSDKTRAYLIRRTLRQLKELGQEEKTEYVKLALSILLSYNAKKDYKAPYSTTEYNYTNGWTTFQKEYPAYSDAVLMNLILFGGGDSLTFYDNKWHKTNRNITVTSQTTNTHYTPNTITNTTQQSSEGGVLNRVFDSVFSLFSKPKQQEITNPEPATPPIEVTTQPQEVITPAQKREELYPALWDKVPQAYLQLLLKAKVDEIHEFAYKNLTSHSDYQQIKAKIDFPLMLQLLASEYLIATRFGLELIKEKLTNNPDKTITIALLNSPLWEARQFGLEIIQKDINGYLGESSFVTNLLFSKYGEVRQWTMKILNERPLNETQQQLLVGRSIALLATYQQNTEEDNLTIKDATNILLRNCSEALLNINNQVMLDLLNSPMESIQVFAVKIIILKNAQPTAEILCSLLSSKFEQVRKTGAELLTELKSRIDTDTNYATQLVNYLVPLLMRKEPYEGLHQDVSNILGNQLMGHLQSIDTNTSIRLIHSNYSPAQDLGLVLLNNYINTNNLTIRQIVSIGNHEQLVYRQWCWAYFQKDIARIKYERDESIRLLDAKWDDSRAFAINYFRDTFEVHDWTPEVLVSIADSVRPDIEAFGRELISRFFEEGQGEEYLLKLSQHPSVGVQLFATNYLERFASDNPEKLKSITFYFRSVLTRVNKGRSAKSRVFSFLHQEALKSADSALAVADILRDVSATASIEDKATCITMMRNLQEQFENLHLPLKVVDFETR
;
A
#
# COMPACT_ATOMS: atom_id res chain seq x y z
N MET A 1 -51.39 -59.15 -0.84
CA MET A 1 -50.31 -58.22 -1.23
C MET A 1 -49.83 -58.61 -2.61
N LYS A 2 -49.94 -57.74 -3.61
CA LYS A 2 -49.53 -57.96 -5.00
C LYS A 2 -48.28 -57.13 -5.28
N LEU A 3 -47.19 -57.75 -5.73
CA LEU A 3 -45.97 -57.04 -6.13
C LEU A 3 -46.23 -56.27 -7.43
N ILE A 4 -45.91 -54.98 -7.44
CA ILE A 4 -46.10 -54.07 -8.58
C ILE A 4 -44.77 -53.77 -9.27
N LYS A 5 -43.73 -53.47 -8.49
CA LYS A 5 -42.39 -53.13 -8.98
C LYS A 5 -41.35 -53.66 -7.98
N GLN A 6 -40.27 -54.25 -8.47
CA GLN A 6 -39.15 -54.70 -7.64
C GLN A 6 -37.83 -54.18 -8.22
N SER A 7 -36.93 -53.72 -7.36
CA SER A 7 -35.55 -53.34 -7.71
C SER A 7 -34.57 -54.05 -6.80
N THR A 8 -33.64 -54.81 -7.39
CA THR A 8 -32.59 -55.52 -6.67
C THR A 8 -31.25 -54.86 -6.96
N LEU A 9 -30.62 -54.36 -5.90
CA LEU A 9 -29.36 -53.64 -5.99
C LEU A 9 -28.25 -54.39 -5.23
N PHE A 10 -27.06 -54.40 -5.80
CA PHE A 10 -25.88 -55.11 -5.32
C PHE A 10 -24.79 -54.13 -4.90
N PHE A 11 -24.08 -54.44 -3.83
CA PHE A 11 -22.92 -53.69 -3.39
C PHE A 11 -21.73 -54.65 -3.20
N LYS A 12 -20.67 -54.44 -3.99
CA LYS A 12 -19.45 -55.24 -3.92
C LYS A 12 -18.22 -54.35 -3.72
N GLU A 13 -17.55 -54.47 -2.58
CA GLU A 13 -16.28 -53.78 -2.28
C GLU A 13 -15.42 -54.66 -1.37
N GLY A 14 -14.23 -55.05 -1.83
CA GLY A 14 -13.37 -56.03 -1.14
C GLY A 14 -14.11 -57.36 -0.89
N ASN A 15 -14.16 -57.80 0.37
CA ASN A 15 -14.88 -59.01 0.79
C ASN A 15 -16.38 -58.76 1.09
N SER A 16 -16.87 -57.53 0.96
CA SER A 16 -18.28 -57.21 1.19
C SER A 16 -19.09 -57.46 -0.08
N ASP A 17 -20.12 -58.29 0.03
CA ASP A 17 -21.06 -58.64 -1.06
C ASP A 17 -22.49 -58.59 -0.51
N LYS A 18 -23.19 -57.48 -0.73
CA LYS A 18 -24.51 -57.18 -0.15
C LYS A 18 -25.57 -57.05 -1.24
N VAL A 19 -26.79 -57.45 -0.89
CA VAL A 19 -28.00 -57.26 -1.70
C VAL A 19 -28.98 -56.38 -0.93
N TYR A 20 -29.64 -55.49 -1.66
CA TYR A 20 -30.74 -54.66 -1.20
C TYR A 20 -31.90 -54.77 -2.20
N GLU A 21 -33.02 -55.32 -1.76
CA GLU A 21 -34.24 -55.47 -2.55
C GLU A 21 -35.25 -54.42 -2.09
N ILE A 22 -35.91 -53.77 -3.03
CA ILE A 22 -37.00 -52.81 -2.80
C ILE A 22 -38.23 -53.34 -3.53
N ASP A 23 -39.34 -53.47 -2.82
CA ASP A 23 -40.60 -53.99 -3.33
C ASP A 23 -41.68 -52.93 -3.18
N LEU A 24 -42.31 -52.53 -4.29
CA LEU A 24 -43.56 -51.77 -4.28
C LEU A 24 -44.72 -52.78 -4.35
N CYS A 25 -45.58 -52.80 -3.34
CA CYS A 25 -46.65 -53.77 -3.23
C CYS A 25 -48.02 -53.09 -3.04
N GLU A 26 -49.04 -53.59 -3.73
CA GLU A 26 -50.45 -53.24 -3.54
C GLU A 26 -51.06 -54.15 -2.45
N ILE A 27 -51.74 -53.56 -1.46
CA ILE A 27 -52.35 -54.28 -0.33
C ILE A 27 -53.87 -54.14 -0.25
N GLY A 28 -54.45 -53.27 -1.07
CA GLY A 28 -55.90 -53.08 -1.26
C GLY A 28 -56.14 -52.11 -2.42
N SER A 29 -57.40 -51.97 -2.89
CA SER A 29 -57.72 -51.08 -4.01
C SER A 29 -57.24 -49.64 -3.75
N GLY A 30 -56.25 -49.18 -4.51
CA GLY A 30 -55.64 -47.85 -4.37
C GLY A 30 -54.67 -47.68 -3.19
N GLN A 31 -54.30 -48.77 -2.50
CA GLN A 31 -53.45 -48.76 -1.31
C GLN A 31 -52.15 -49.53 -1.54
N TYR A 32 -51.01 -48.82 -1.45
CA TYR A 32 -49.68 -49.33 -1.76
C TYR A 32 -48.73 -49.15 -0.57
N VAL A 33 -47.75 -50.04 -0.45
CA VAL A 33 -46.65 -49.96 0.51
C VAL A 33 -45.32 -50.26 -0.17
N VAL A 34 -44.24 -49.64 0.33
CA VAL A 34 -42.87 -49.87 -0.14
C VAL A 34 -42.13 -50.65 0.94
N ASN A 35 -41.80 -51.90 0.64
CA ASN A 35 -41.00 -52.78 1.49
C ASN A 35 -39.55 -52.83 1.00
N PHE A 36 -38.65 -53.24 1.88
CA PHE A 36 -37.26 -53.48 1.53
C PHE A 36 -36.66 -54.66 2.30
N ARG A 37 -35.65 -55.28 1.69
CA ARG A 37 -34.90 -56.40 2.24
C ARG A 37 -33.42 -56.13 2.06
N TYR A 38 -32.59 -56.45 3.05
CA TYR A 38 -31.15 -56.26 2.90
C TYR A 38 -30.31 -57.27 3.67
N GLY A 39 -29.14 -57.62 3.14
CA GLY A 39 -28.26 -58.61 3.75
C GLY A 39 -27.05 -58.95 2.89
N LYS A 40 -26.28 -59.97 3.31
CA LYS A 40 -25.20 -60.51 2.49
C LYS A 40 -25.82 -61.35 1.37
N ARG A 41 -25.28 -61.26 0.15
CA ARG A 41 -25.79 -62.03 -0.99
C ARG A 41 -25.76 -63.54 -0.67
N GLY A 42 -26.86 -64.24 -0.94
CA GLY A 42 -27.00 -65.68 -0.65
C GLY A 42 -27.27 -66.03 0.82
N SER A 43 -27.47 -65.04 1.70
CA SER A 43 -27.88 -65.26 3.10
C SER A 43 -29.33 -64.81 3.33
N THR A 44 -29.92 -65.17 4.47
CA THR A 44 -31.24 -64.70 4.87
C THR A 44 -31.25 -63.17 5.02
N LEU A 45 -32.09 -62.49 4.23
CA LEU A 45 -32.19 -61.02 4.21
C LEU A 45 -33.04 -60.52 5.38
N LYS A 46 -32.68 -59.37 5.94
CA LYS A 46 -33.50 -58.67 6.93
C LYS A 46 -34.54 -57.81 6.22
N GLU A 47 -35.80 -57.99 6.59
CA GLU A 47 -36.94 -57.30 5.96
C GLU A 47 -37.40 -56.10 6.80
N GLY A 48 -37.97 -55.10 6.13
CA GLY A 48 -38.58 -53.93 6.74
C GLY A 48 -39.52 -53.21 5.77
N THR A 49 -40.32 -52.29 6.30
CA THR A 49 -41.27 -51.49 5.53
C THR A 49 -40.89 -50.02 5.64
N LYS A 50 -40.89 -49.28 4.52
CA LYS A 50 -40.55 -47.84 4.49
C LYS A 50 -41.79 -46.96 4.72
N THR A 51 -42.98 -47.51 4.45
CA THR A 51 -44.27 -46.84 4.58
C THR A 51 -45.12 -47.57 5.61
N ASP A 52 -45.12 -47.10 6.85
CA ASP A 52 -45.84 -47.77 7.96
C ASP A 52 -47.37 -47.79 7.78
N LYS A 53 -47.90 -46.94 6.88
CA LYS A 53 -49.31 -46.91 6.46
C LYS A 53 -49.40 -47.00 4.93
N PRO A 54 -50.48 -47.61 4.38
CA PRO A 54 -50.74 -47.62 2.95
C PRO A 54 -50.89 -46.20 2.40
N ILE A 55 -50.31 -45.94 1.23
CA ILE A 55 -50.34 -44.65 0.52
C ILE A 55 -50.86 -44.83 -0.91
N SER A 56 -51.13 -43.72 -1.60
CA SER A 56 -51.57 -43.75 -3.01
C SER A 56 -50.45 -44.24 -3.93
N GLN A 57 -50.82 -44.72 -5.12
CA GLN A 57 -49.86 -45.25 -6.10
C GLN A 57 -48.73 -44.26 -6.42
N SER A 58 -49.08 -43.01 -6.74
CA SER A 58 -48.11 -41.96 -7.10
C SER A 58 -47.15 -41.65 -5.94
N ALA A 59 -47.65 -41.59 -4.70
CA ALA A 59 -46.79 -41.39 -3.54
C ALA A 59 -45.87 -42.59 -3.29
N ALA A 60 -46.35 -43.82 -3.53
CA ALA A 60 -45.56 -45.03 -3.35
C ALA A 60 -44.46 -45.17 -4.41
N GLU A 61 -44.73 -44.79 -5.67
CA GLU A 61 -43.73 -44.70 -6.73
C GLU A 61 -42.64 -43.67 -6.37
N GLN A 62 -43.01 -42.49 -5.86
CA GLN A 62 -42.03 -41.50 -5.40
C GLN A 62 -41.16 -42.00 -4.24
N VAL A 63 -41.73 -42.72 -3.27
CA VAL A 63 -40.98 -43.31 -2.15
C VAL A 63 -40.05 -44.43 -2.65
N PHE A 64 -40.52 -45.27 -3.58
CA PHE A 64 -39.72 -46.31 -4.21
C PHE A 64 -38.52 -45.71 -4.94
N ASP A 65 -38.76 -44.76 -5.84
CA ASP A 65 -37.72 -44.13 -6.65
C ASP A 65 -36.74 -43.34 -5.76
N SER A 66 -37.23 -42.68 -4.71
CA SER A 66 -36.38 -42.01 -3.71
C SER A 66 -35.49 -42.98 -2.93
N LEU A 67 -36.02 -44.15 -2.55
CA LEU A 67 -35.27 -45.17 -1.83
C LEU A 67 -34.22 -45.82 -2.74
N GLU A 68 -34.57 -46.13 -3.98
CA GLU A 68 -33.63 -46.62 -5.00
C GLU A 68 -32.50 -45.61 -5.23
N ALA A 69 -32.83 -44.33 -5.44
CA ALA A 69 -31.86 -43.25 -5.58
C ALA A 69 -30.95 -43.12 -4.34
N GLU A 70 -31.50 -43.24 -3.12
CA GLU A 70 -30.73 -43.24 -1.87
C GLU A 70 -29.70 -44.39 -1.84
N LYS A 71 -30.06 -45.60 -2.27
CA LYS A 71 -29.14 -46.75 -2.27
C LYS A 71 -28.12 -46.67 -3.41
N ARG A 72 -28.52 -46.21 -4.60
CA ARG A 72 -27.57 -45.93 -5.69
C ARG A 72 -26.53 -44.89 -5.26
N LYS A 73 -26.94 -43.85 -4.54
CA LYS A 73 -26.02 -42.86 -3.92
C LYS A 73 -25.08 -43.45 -2.86
N LYS A 74 -25.45 -44.58 -2.25
CA LYS A 74 -24.61 -45.36 -1.32
C LYS A 74 -23.73 -46.40 -2.03
N GLY A 75 -23.72 -46.40 -3.37
CA GLY A 75 -22.85 -47.25 -4.19
C GLY A 75 -23.43 -48.60 -4.57
N TYR A 76 -24.74 -48.82 -4.40
CA TYR A 76 -25.39 -50.03 -4.90
C TYR A 76 -25.66 -49.93 -6.41
N GLN A 77 -25.52 -51.03 -7.13
CA GLN A 77 -25.63 -51.16 -8.59
C GLN A 77 -26.67 -52.20 -8.97
N SER A 78 -27.27 -52.11 -10.16
CA SER A 78 -28.14 -53.18 -10.67
C SER A 78 -27.35 -54.45 -11.01
N GLU A 79 -28.04 -55.57 -11.21
CA GLU A 79 -27.41 -56.84 -11.59
C GLU A 79 -26.64 -56.74 -12.92
N GLN A 80 -27.28 -56.12 -13.93
CA GLN A 80 -26.71 -55.90 -15.26
C GLN A 80 -25.47 -55.02 -15.21
N GLU A 81 -25.49 -53.97 -14.37
CA GLU A 81 -24.31 -53.18 -14.09
C GLU A 81 -23.26 -54.12 -13.45
N MET A 82 -23.53 -54.74 -12.31
CA MET A 82 -22.54 -55.52 -11.55
C MET A 82 -21.81 -56.62 -12.36
N PHE A 83 -22.48 -57.26 -13.34
CA PHE A 83 -21.95 -58.41 -14.11
C PHE A 83 -21.47 -58.11 -15.54
N GLN A 84 -21.38 -56.85 -15.95
CA GLN A 84 -20.75 -56.48 -17.22
C GLN A 84 -19.30 -57.03 -17.29
N GLN A 85 -18.94 -57.75 -18.37
CA GLN A 85 -17.61 -58.35 -18.53
C GLN A 85 -16.51 -57.28 -18.40
N MET A 86 -15.50 -57.55 -17.55
CA MET A 86 -14.32 -56.68 -17.47
C MET A 86 -13.54 -56.74 -18.80
N PRO A 87 -12.89 -55.64 -19.21
CA PRO A 87 -12.04 -55.66 -20.39
C PRO A 87 -10.96 -56.75 -20.27
N ASP A 88 -10.72 -57.46 -21.38
CA ASP A 88 -9.65 -58.43 -21.49
C ASP A 88 -8.29 -57.74 -21.28
N LEU A 89 -7.33 -58.48 -20.69
CA LEU A 89 -5.99 -57.95 -20.50
C LEU A 89 -5.25 -58.01 -21.85
N PRO A 90 -4.82 -56.87 -22.42
CA PRO A 90 -4.03 -56.88 -23.65
C PRO A 90 -2.65 -57.51 -23.40
N GLU A 91 -2.09 -58.19 -24.40
CA GLU A 91 -0.77 -58.82 -24.29
C GLU A 91 0.36 -57.80 -24.03
N GLU A 92 1.41 -58.22 -23.29
CA GLU A 92 2.58 -57.39 -22.95
C GLU A 92 3.34 -56.84 -24.18
N SER A 93 3.09 -57.40 -25.37
CA SER A 93 3.68 -57.06 -26.66
C SER A 93 3.06 -55.82 -27.33
N SER A 94 2.00 -55.22 -26.76
CA SER A 94 1.17 -54.22 -27.43
C SER A 94 1.81 -52.83 -27.67
N SER A 95 2.96 -52.52 -27.08
CA SER A 95 3.69 -51.25 -27.29
C SER A 95 5.06 -51.51 -27.90
N THR A 96 5.54 -50.65 -28.80
CA THR A 96 6.91 -50.71 -29.34
C THR A 96 7.94 -50.04 -28.45
N ASN A 97 7.51 -49.20 -27.48
CA ASN A 97 8.39 -48.45 -26.58
C ASN A 97 8.86 -49.33 -25.39
N PRO A 98 10.18 -49.50 -25.17
CA PRO A 98 10.72 -50.30 -24.06
C PRO A 98 10.23 -49.86 -22.67
N ILE A 99 10.01 -48.56 -22.45
CA ILE A 99 9.55 -48.01 -21.18
C ILE A 99 8.11 -48.44 -20.92
N GLU A 100 7.24 -48.32 -21.92
CA GLU A 100 5.82 -48.71 -21.80
C GLU A 100 5.66 -50.21 -21.58
N LYS A 101 6.42 -51.05 -22.30
CA LYS A 101 6.48 -52.50 -22.06
C LYS A 101 6.85 -52.82 -20.62
N ALA A 102 7.86 -52.15 -20.07
CA ALA A 102 8.29 -52.35 -18.68
C ALA A 102 7.19 -51.98 -17.68
N ILE A 103 6.42 -50.92 -17.95
CA ILE A 103 5.29 -50.52 -17.10
C ILE A 103 4.14 -51.53 -17.18
N LEU A 104 3.75 -52.00 -18.37
CA LEU A 104 2.70 -53.03 -18.52
C LEU A 104 3.07 -54.32 -17.81
N LYS A 105 4.32 -54.77 -17.94
CA LYS A 105 4.83 -55.96 -17.25
C LYS A 105 4.76 -55.81 -15.74
N ARG A 106 5.12 -54.64 -15.20
CA ARG A 106 4.97 -54.35 -13.75
C ARG A 106 3.51 -54.38 -13.32
N LEU A 107 2.59 -53.80 -14.09
CA LEU A 107 1.16 -53.79 -13.77
C LEU A 107 0.58 -55.21 -13.75
N LYS A 108 0.96 -56.07 -14.70
CA LYS A 108 0.58 -57.48 -14.71
C LYS A 108 1.12 -58.22 -13.48
N GLY A 109 2.41 -58.05 -13.18
CA GLY A 109 3.02 -58.62 -11.97
C GLY A 109 2.28 -58.22 -10.69
N LEU A 110 1.82 -56.97 -10.57
CA LEU A 110 1.01 -56.51 -9.44
C LEU A 110 -0.35 -57.22 -9.33
N ILE A 111 -0.97 -57.62 -10.45
CA ILE A 111 -2.22 -58.40 -10.46
C ILE A 111 -1.94 -59.85 -10.04
N ASP A 112 -0.83 -60.41 -10.50
CA ASP A 112 -0.43 -61.80 -10.26
C ASP A 112 0.25 -62.00 -8.89
N GLY A 113 0.52 -60.91 -8.16
CA GLY A 113 1.23 -60.95 -6.87
C GLY A 113 2.73 -61.23 -7.01
N GLN A 114 3.32 -60.95 -8.18
CA GLN A 114 4.72 -61.22 -8.52
C GLN A 114 5.46 -59.93 -8.84
N ASN A 115 6.77 -59.88 -8.55
CA ASN A 115 7.63 -58.79 -9.00
C ASN A 115 8.50 -59.24 -10.20
N PRO A 116 8.23 -58.79 -11.43
CA PRO A 116 8.93 -59.25 -12.62
C PRO A 116 10.34 -58.64 -12.81
N PHE A 117 10.77 -57.73 -11.94
CA PHE A 117 12.06 -57.04 -12.03
C PHE A 117 12.84 -57.07 -10.71
N LYS A 118 14.17 -56.93 -10.77
CA LYS A 118 15.03 -56.82 -9.57
C LYS A 118 14.72 -55.60 -8.70
N THR A 119 14.19 -54.53 -9.30
CA THR A 119 13.82 -53.30 -8.60
C THR A 119 12.34 -53.31 -8.22
N GLU A 120 12.05 -53.11 -6.94
CA GLU A 120 10.68 -53.09 -6.42
C GLU A 120 10.11 -51.66 -6.45
N TRP A 121 8.95 -51.50 -7.10
CA TRP A 121 8.23 -50.22 -7.16
C TRP A 121 6.88 -50.37 -6.48
N LYS A 122 6.51 -49.40 -5.63
CA LYS A 122 5.17 -49.36 -5.02
C LYS A 122 4.08 -49.34 -6.11
N PRO A 123 2.95 -50.04 -5.94
CA PRO A 123 1.86 -50.08 -6.92
C PRO A 123 1.40 -48.68 -7.35
N SER A 124 1.22 -47.78 -6.38
CA SER A 124 0.83 -46.38 -6.63
C SER A 124 1.79 -45.63 -7.55
N ARG A 125 3.09 -45.94 -7.53
CA ARG A 125 4.11 -45.34 -8.40
C ARG A 125 4.06 -45.91 -9.82
N VAL A 126 3.87 -47.21 -9.96
CA VAL A 126 3.73 -47.87 -11.28
C VAL A 126 2.50 -47.33 -12.00
N ILE A 127 1.36 -47.29 -11.29
CA ILE A 127 0.08 -46.75 -11.81
C ILE A 127 0.22 -45.27 -12.16
N TRP A 128 0.85 -44.47 -11.29
CA TRP A 128 1.10 -43.05 -11.57
C TRP A 128 1.91 -42.86 -12.87
N ARG A 129 2.98 -43.65 -13.05
CA ARG A 129 3.79 -43.58 -14.27
C ARG A 129 3.00 -43.98 -15.52
N ALA A 130 2.10 -44.96 -15.42
CA ALA A 130 1.21 -45.30 -16.54
C ALA A 130 0.29 -44.14 -16.94
N GLY A 131 -0.21 -43.38 -15.96
CA GLY A 131 -0.98 -42.15 -16.20
C GLY A 131 -0.14 -41.02 -16.81
N GLU A 132 1.10 -40.80 -16.35
CA GLU A 132 2.02 -39.81 -16.94
C GLU A 132 2.30 -40.08 -18.42
N LEU A 133 2.46 -41.37 -18.78
CA LEU A 133 2.66 -41.82 -20.15
C LEU A 133 1.37 -41.85 -20.99
N LYS A 134 0.19 -41.61 -20.38
CA LYS A 134 -1.14 -41.75 -21.01
C LYS A 134 -1.32 -43.10 -21.72
N LEU A 135 -0.83 -44.17 -21.08
CA LEU A 135 -0.75 -45.50 -21.68
C LEU A 135 -2.14 -46.19 -21.72
N LYS A 136 -2.84 -46.11 -22.86
CA LYS A 136 -4.18 -46.72 -23.03
C LYS A 136 -4.21 -48.22 -22.71
N ALA A 137 -3.20 -48.98 -23.12
CA ALA A 137 -3.10 -50.41 -22.84
C ALA A 137 -3.06 -50.74 -21.34
N ALA A 138 -2.73 -49.78 -20.46
CA ALA A 138 -2.71 -49.98 -19.02
C ALA A 138 -4.12 -49.94 -18.38
N VAL A 139 -5.14 -49.43 -19.06
CA VAL A 139 -6.46 -49.17 -18.47
C VAL A 139 -7.10 -50.44 -17.87
N PRO A 140 -7.17 -51.59 -18.57
CA PRO A 140 -7.72 -52.82 -17.99
C PRO A 140 -6.98 -53.28 -16.73
N TYR A 141 -5.67 -53.09 -16.68
CA TYR A 141 -4.84 -53.42 -15.53
C TYR A 141 -5.14 -52.49 -14.35
N ILE A 142 -5.21 -51.18 -14.60
CA ILE A 142 -5.44 -50.17 -13.57
C ILE A 142 -6.83 -50.36 -12.94
N ILE A 143 -7.86 -50.63 -13.75
CA ILE A 143 -9.22 -50.92 -13.25
C ILE A 143 -9.19 -52.05 -12.22
N ARG A 144 -8.53 -53.18 -12.54
CA ARG A 144 -8.42 -54.36 -11.65
C ARG A 144 -7.61 -54.09 -10.37
N LEU A 145 -6.72 -53.09 -10.39
CA LEU A 145 -5.87 -52.71 -9.26
C LEU A 145 -6.50 -51.63 -8.35
N THR A 146 -7.60 -50.99 -8.75
CA THR A 146 -8.22 -49.88 -8.02
C THR A 146 -8.63 -50.26 -6.58
N ASP A 147 -9.15 -51.47 -6.40
CA ASP A 147 -9.66 -51.98 -5.11
C ASP A 147 -8.65 -52.81 -4.30
N ARG A 148 -7.48 -53.14 -4.87
CA ARG A 148 -6.51 -54.08 -4.27
C ARG A 148 -5.49 -53.44 -3.32
N GLY A 149 -5.59 -52.15 -3.04
CA GLY A 149 -4.56 -51.41 -2.30
C GLY A 149 -5.08 -50.35 -1.35
N ASP A 150 -4.15 -49.56 -0.83
CA ASP A 150 -4.42 -48.45 0.07
C ASP A 150 -5.09 -47.26 -0.64
N GLU A 151 -5.48 -46.25 0.13
CA GLU A 151 -6.12 -45.04 -0.40
C GLU A 151 -5.23 -44.32 -1.43
N MET A 152 -3.91 -44.40 -1.30
CA MET A 152 -2.97 -43.77 -2.23
C MET A 152 -2.92 -44.51 -3.57
N GLN A 153 -2.90 -45.84 -3.57
CA GLN A 153 -3.02 -46.65 -4.78
C GLN A 153 -4.33 -46.37 -5.50
N ARG A 154 -5.44 -46.32 -4.76
CA ARG A 154 -6.77 -45.99 -5.29
C ARG A 154 -6.79 -44.60 -5.92
N TYR A 155 -6.26 -43.60 -5.22
CA TYR A 155 -6.16 -42.23 -5.74
C TYR A 155 -5.30 -42.19 -7.02
N SER A 156 -4.13 -42.84 -7.02
CA SER A 156 -3.27 -42.94 -8.20
C SER A 156 -3.98 -43.62 -9.37
N ALA A 157 -4.78 -44.67 -9.12
CA ALA A 157 -5.55 -45.37 -10.15
C ALA A 157 -6.60 -44.45 -10.77
N LEU A 158 -7.43 -43.79 -9.97
CA LEU A 158 -8.45 -42.87 -10.48
C LEU A 158 -7.84 -41.68 -11.23
N TRP A 159 -6.74 -41.12 -10.72
CA TRP A 159 -5.98 -40.08 -11.41
C TRP A 159 -5.45 -40.56 -12.76
N ALA A 160 -4.84 -41.75 -12.80
CA ALA A 160 -4.29 -42.32 -14.03
C ALA A 160 -5.38 -42.63 -15.06
N LEU A 161 -6.50 -43.23 -14.63
CA LEU A 161 -7.66 -43.51 -15.49
C LEU A 161 -8.23 -42.22 -16.10
N GLY A 162 -8.46 -41.19 -15.26
CA GLY A 162 -8.96 -39.90 -15.72
C GLY A 162 -8.01 -39.19 -16.68
N ARG A 163 -6.69 -39.27 -16.43
CA ARG A 163 -5.66 -38.67 -17.29
C ARG A 163 -5.47 -39.42 -18.62
N ILE A 164 -5.62 -40.74 -18.63
CA ILE A 164 -5.59 -41.55 -19.85
C ILE A 164 -6.82 -41.24 -20.72
N GLY A 165 -7.97 -40.97 -20.09
CA GLY A 165 -9.18 -40.52 -20.79
C GLY A 165 -9.84 -41.61 -21.63
N ASP A 166 -9.78 -42.87 -21.21
CA ASP A 166 -10.39 -43.99 -21.93
C ASP A 166 -11.82 -44.28 -21.42
N ILE A 167 -12.76 -44.43 -22.35
CA ILE A 167 -14.19 -44.67 -22.06
C ILE A 167 -14.44 -45.92 -21.22
N SER A 168 -13.59 -46.94 -21.32
CA SER A 168 -13.70 -48.16 -20.51
C SER A 168 -13.57 -47.90 -19.00
N ALA A 169 -13.01 -46.76 -18.60
CA ALA A 169 -12.87 -46.37 -17.20
C ALA A 169 -14.10 -45.66 -16.61
N GLU A 170 -15.07 -45.22 -17.44
CA GLU A 170 -16.20 -44.38 -17.03
C GLU A 170 -16.94 -44.96 -15.83
N ARG A 171 -17.34 -46.23 -15.91
CA ARG A 171 -18.07 -46.91 -14.84
C ARG A 171 -17.28 -46.94 -13.54
N THR A 172 -15.99 -47.24 -13.61
CA THR A 172 -15.11 -47.27 -12.43
C THR A 172 -15.09 -45.89 -11.79
N LEU A 173 -14.85 -44.84 -12.58
CA LEU A 173 -14.81 -43.45 -12.07
C LEU A 173 -16.16 -43.04 -11.45
N ASN A 174 -17.29 -43.38 -12.07
CA ASN A 174 -18.62 -43.04 -11.54
C ASN A 174 -18.91 -43.69 -10.18
N VAL A 175 -18.49 -44.95 -9.97
CA VAL A 175 -18.62 -45.62 -8.66
C VAL A 175 -17.93 -44.83 -7.55
N TYR A 176 -16.72 -44.35 -7.81
CA TYR A 176 -15.94 -43.61 -6.81
C TYR A 176 -16.39 -42.17 -6.64
N PHE A 177 -16.92 -41.53 -7.69
CA PHE A 177 -17.48 -40.19 -7.61
C PHE A 177 -18.79 -40.14 -6.81
N SER A 178 -19.73 -41.05 -7.12
CA SER A 178 -21.10 -41.03 -6.60
C SER A 178 -21.22 -41.54 -5.16
N ASN A 179 -20.30 -42.41 -4.72
CA ASN A 179 -20.35 -43.01 -3.39
C ASN A 179 -19.81 -42.08 -2.30
N GLN A 180 -20.69 -41.67 -1.38
CA GLN A 180 -20.34 -40.77 -0.26
C GLN A 180 -19.41 -41.38 0.79
N LYS A 181 -19.17 -42.69 0.77
CA LYS A 181 -18.22 -43.37 1.66
C LYS A 181 -16.77 -42.90 1.42
N TYR A 182 -16.44 -42.50 0.20
CA TYR A 182 -15.08 -42.13 -0.16
C TYR A 182 -14.74 -40.68 0.22
N THR A 183 -13.45 -40.46 0.49
CA THR A 183 -12.94 -39.14 0.85
C THR A 183 -13.13 -38.14 -0.27
N GLU A 184 -13.29 -36.86 0.09
CA GLU A 184 -13.56 -35.79 -0.89
C GLU A 184 -12.47 -35.68 -1.97
N LYS A 185 -11.21 -35.93 -1.62
CA LYS A 185 -10.08 -35.96 -2.57
C LYS A 185 -10.25 -37.06 -3.63
N THR A 186 -10.77 -38.23 -3.24
CA THR A 186 -11.00 -39.39 -4.11
C THR A 186 -12.18 -39.14 -5.02
N ARG A 187 -13.29 -38.66 -4.47
CA ARG A 187 -14.48 -38.30 -5.27
C ARG A 187 -14.15 -37.21 -6.27
N ARG A 188 -13.41 -36.18 -5.86
CA ARG A 188 -13.01 -35.08 -6.76
C ARG A 188 -12.22 -35.62 -7.94
N ILE A 189 -11.15 -36.39 -7.72
CA ILE A 189 -10.33 -36.84 -8.85
C ILE A 189 -11.08 -37.81 -9.77
N ALA A 190 -11.98 -38.64 -9.23
CA ALA A 190 -12.85 -39.48 -10.03
C ALA A 190 -13.82 -38.65 -10.89
N GLY A 191 -14.46 -37.63 -10.30
CA GLY A 191 -15.35 -36.71 -11.00
C GLY A 191 -14.64 -35.88 -12.07
N GLU A 192 -13.40 -35.47 -11.82
CA GLU A 192 -12.57 -34.79 -12.82
C GLU A 192 -12.12 -35.73 -13.94
N GLY A 193 -11.89 -37.00 -13.63
CA GLY A 193 -11.65 -38.04 -14.63
C GLY A 193 -12.86 -38.28 -15.54
N LEU A 194 -14.08 -38.27 -14.98
CA LEU A 194 -15.31 -38.35 -15.77
C LEU A 194 -15.43 -37.20 -16.77
N ILE A 195 -15.04 -35.99 -16.39
CA ILE A 195 -15.08 -34.82 -17.29
C ILE A 195 -14.22 -35.02 -18.54
N GLN A 196 -13.14 -35.82 -18.46
CA GLN A 196 -12.29 -36.11 -19.62
C GLN A 196 -12.88 -37.15 -20.58
N ILE A 197 -13.92 -37.87 -20.17
CA ILE A 197 -14.41 -39.08 -20.84
C ILE A 197 -15.88 -38.97 -21.27
N LEU A 198 -16.72 -38.29 -20.48
CA LEU A 198 -18.15 -38.20 -20.73
C LEU A 198 -18.50 -37.49 -22.05
N SER A 199 -19.57 -37.94 -22.70
CA SER A 199 -20.16 -37.28 -23.87
C SER A 199 -20.85 -35.97 -23.49
N GLU A 200 -21.12 -35.10 -24.47
CA GLU A 200 -21.57 -33.72 -24.23
C GLU A 200 -22.82 -33.61 -23.33
N ASN A 201 -23.85 -34.43 -23.55
CA ASN A 201 -25.06 -34.42 -22.71
C ASN A 201 -24.76 -34.89 -21.28
N ALA A 202 -24.07 -36.02 -21.13
CA ALA A 202 -23.72 -36.57 -19.82
C ALA A 202 -22.73 -35.67 -19.05
N LEU A 203 -21.88 -34.95 -19.78
CA LEU A 203 -20.96 -33.97 -19.23
C LEU A 203 -21.73 -32.78 -18.63
N GLN A 204 -22.77 -32.27 -19.30
CA GLN A 204 -23.60 -31.18 -18.75
C GLN A 204 -24.31 -31.62 -17.47
N ASP A 205 -24.89 -32.81 -17.44
CA ASP A 205 -25.51 -33.37 -16.23
C ASP A 205 -24.49 -33.51 -15.08
N HIS A 206 -23.27 -33.94 -15.40
CA HIS A 206 -22.19 -34.04 -14.43
C HIS A 206 -21.73 -32.67 -13.93
N LEU A 207 -21.57 -31.67 -14.80
CA LEU A 207 -21.23 -30.29 -14.43
C LEU A 207 -22.30 -29.63 -13.57
N ASN A 208 -23.58 -29.95 -13.79
CA ASN A 208 -24.68 -29.51 -12.93
C ASN A 208 -24.51 -29.95 -11.46
N THR A 209 -23.82 -31.06 -11.20
CA THR A 209 -23.50 -31.48 -9.83
C THR A 209 -22.51 -30.53 -9.12
N TYR A 210 -21.62 -29.87 -9.87
CA TYR A 210 -20.68 -28.87 -9.36
C TYR A 210 -21.35 -27.50 -9.26
N LEU A 211 -22.21 -27.16 -10.21
CA LEU A 211 -23.05 -25.95 -10.18
C LEU A 211 -23.87 -25.90 -8.88
N ASN A 212 -24.51 -27.01 -8.51
CA ASN A 212 -25.31 -27.12 -7.28
C ASN A 212 -24.49 -27.09 -5.98
N ARG A 213 -23.16 -27.17 -6.05
CA ARG A 213 -22.25 -27.03 -4.89
C ARG A 213 -21.70 -25.61 -4.74
N LEU A 214 -21.96 -24.71 -5.68
CA LEU A 214 -21.53 -23.33 -5.58
C LEU A 214 -22.41 -22.56 -4.57
N PRO A 215 -21.84 -21.57 -3.87
CA PRO A 215 -22.63 -20.55 -3.17
C PRO A 215 -23.63 -19.85 -4.09
N GLU A 216 -24.80 -19.50 -3.57
CA GLU A 216 -25.93 -18.99 -4.39
C GLU A 216 -25.59 -17.68 -5.12
N ASP A 217 -24.81 -16.80 -4.50
CA ASP A 217 -24.33 -15.57 -5.12
C ASP A 217 -23.42 -15.83 -6.33
N LEU A 218 -22.48 -16.77 -6.21
CA LEU A 218 -21.63 -17.20 -7.32
C LEU A 218 -22.42 -17.93 -8.40
N LYS A 219 -23.40 -18.75 -8.02
CA LYS A 219 -24.25 -19.49 -8.95
C LYS A 219 -25.06 -18.54 -9.84
N ASN A 220 -25.63 -17.48 -9.26
CA ASN A 220 -26.41 -16.48 -9.99
C ASN A 220 -25.56 -15.61 -10.91
N ALA A 221 -24.29 -15.37 -10.56
CA ALA A 221 -23.38 -14.54 -11.33
C ALA A 221 -22.70 -15.25 -12.52
N LEU A 222 -22.88 -16.56 -12.73
CA LEU A 222 -22.13 -17.32 -13.75
C LEU A 222 -22.28 -16.83 -15.19
N SER A 223 -23.33 -16.06 -15.49
CA SER A 223 -23.57 -15.42 -16.79
C SER A 223 -22.76 -14.14 -17.01
N SER A 224 -22.21 -13.52 -15.95
CA SER A 224 -21.53 -12.22 -15.99
C SER A 224 -20.14 -12.30 -15.36
N ALA A 225 -19.11 -12.17 -16.19
CA ALA A 225 -17.72 -12.21 -15.74
C ALA A 225 -17.39 -11.07 -14.75
N ASP A 226 -17.98 -9.88 -14.93
CA ASP A 226 -17.75 -8.73 -14.05
C ASP A 226 -18.41 -8.91 -12.67
N GLU A 227 -19.60 -9.52 -12.61
CA GLU A 227 -20.23 -9.88 -11.33
C GLU A 227 -19.40 -10.94 -10.58
N ILE A 228 -18.94 -11.98 -11.29
CA ILE A 228 -18.03 -12.99 -10.71
C ILE A 228 -16.76 -12.34 -10.18
N ARG A 229 -16.15 -11.43 -10.95
CA ARG A 229 -14.95 -10.68 -10.53
C ARG A 229 -15.22 -9.93 -9.22
N SER A 230 -16.31 -9.19 -9.15
CA SER A 230 -16.69 -8.41 -7.97
C SER A 230 -16.91 -9.30 -6.73
N ILE A 231 -17.66 -10.40 -6.88
CA ILE A 231 -17.94 -11.35 -5.79
C ILE A 231 -16.64 -12.01 -5.31
N LEU A 232 -15.78 -12.47 -6.24
CA LEU A 232 -14.50 -13.08 -5.89
C LEU A 232 -13.57 -12.07 -5.21
N GLN A 233 -13.50 -10.83 -5.69
CA GLN A 233 -12.71 -9.78 -5.07
C GLN A 233 -13.16 -9.52 -3.62
N ASN A 234 -14.47 -9.40 -3.41
CA ASN A 234 -15.03 -9.19 -2.08
C ASN A 234 -14.74 -10.38 -1.15
N LYS A 235 -15.08 -11.61 -1.54
CA LYS A 235 -14.91 -12.81 -0.67
C LYS A 235 -13.47 -13.18 -0.36
N ILE A 236 -12.51 -12.83 -1.23
CA ILE A 236 -11.11 -13.26 -1.11
C ILE A 236 -10.24 -12.17 -0.50
N PHE A 237 -10.39 -10.92 -0.95
CA PHE A 237 -9.47 -9.84 -0.61
C PHE A 237 -10.06 -8.80 0.36
N ILE A 238 -11.38 -8.57 0.34
CA ILE A 238 -12.03 -7.56 1.20
C ILE A 238 -12.54 -8.21 2.50
N ASN A 239 -13.40 -9.22 2.39
CA ASN A 239 -14.06 -9.90 3.50
C ASN A 239 -13.79 -11.41 3.47
N PRO A 240 -12.61 -11.86 3.94
CA PRO A 240 -12.21 -13.25 3.83
C PRO A 240 -13.05 -14.19 4.72
N VAL A 241 -13.78 -15.12 4.10
CA VAL A 241 -14.72 -16.05 4.76
C VAL A 241 -14.04 -17.30 5.35
N GLY A 242 -12.74 -17.52 5.08
CA GLY A 242 -11.92 -18.58 5.69
C GLY A 242 -11.95 -19.95 4.99
N GLU A 243 -13.04 -20.32 4.31
CA GLU A 243 -13.16 -21.55 3.50
C GLU A 243 -13.43 -21.24 2.02
N TYR A 244 -12.58 -21.76 1.13
CA TYR A 244 -12.59 -21.44 -0.31
C TYR A 244 -12.67 -22.69 -1.20
N ASP A 245 -13.25 -23.79 -0.71
CA ASP A 245 -13.35 -25.04 -1.47
C ASP A 245 -14.18 -24.84 -2.78
N PHE A 246 -15.02 -23.80 -2.87
CA PHE A 246 -15.75 -23.42 -4.09
C PHE A 246 -14.83 -23.06 -5.26
N LEU A 247 -13.58 -22.62 -5.03
CA LEU A 247 -12.64 -22.26 -6.10
C LEU A 247 -12.30 -23.46 -6.98
N ALA A 248 -12.20 -24.65 -6.40
CA ALA A 248 -11.98 -25.87 -7.17
C ALA A 248 -13.19 -26.18 -8.07
N ASN A 249 -14.42 -26.03 -7.55
CA ASN A 249 -15.64 -26.23 -8.33
C ASN A 249 -15.79 -25.18 -9.44
N LEU A 250 -15.46 -23.91 -9.19
CA LEU A 250 -15.44 -22.87 -10.22
C LEU A 250 -14.42 -23.21 -11.33
N TYR A 251 -13.24 -23.70 -10.96
CA TYR A 251 -12.25 -24.15 -11.94
C TYR A 251 -12.71 -25.38 -12.73
N THR A 252 -13.46 -26.29 -12.10
CA THR A 252 -14.10 -27.39 -12.80
C THR A 252 -15.06 -26.87 -13.87
N LEU A 253 -15.93 -25.91 -13.50
CA LEU A 253 -16.94 -25.29 -14.36
C LEU A 253 -16.34 -24.39 -15.46
N SER A 254 -15.11 -23.90 -15.30
CA SER A 254 -14.46 -23.07 -16.30
C SER A 254 -13.98 -23.83 -17.53
N ILE A 255 -14.14 -25.17 -17.58
CA ILE A 255 -13.64 -26.00 -18.69
C ILE A 255 -14.17 -25.54 -20.06
N ASN A 256 -15.45 -25.14 -20.11
CA ASN A 256 -16.12 -24.67 -21.33
C ASN A 256 -16.45 -23.16 -21.26
N ASN A 257 -15.88 -22.41 -20.30
CA ASN A 257 -16.12 -20.99 -20.12
C ASN A 257 -14.80 -20.22 -19.95
N GLN A 258 -14.30 -19.68 -21.07
CA GLN A 258 -13.03 -18.96 -21.11
C GLN A 258 -13.06 -17.64 -20.34
N ALA A 259 -14.21 -16.97 -20.27
CA ALA A 259 -14.37 -15.74 -19.49
C ALA A 259 -14.22 -16.02 -17.99
N LEU A 260 -14.88 -17.07 -17.50
CA LEU A 260 -14.72 -17.54 -16.12
C LEU A 260 -13.28 -17.97 -15.83
N LYS A 261 -12.63 -18.70 -16.76
CA LYS A 261 -11.22 -19.09 -16.60
C LYS A 261 -10.31 -17.88 -16.44
N LYS A 262 -10.55 -16.81 -17.22
CA LYS A 262 -9.78 -15.54 -17.13
C LYS A 262 -9.92 -14.89 -15.76
N GLU A 263 -11.12 -14.86 -15.18
CA GLU A 263 -11.34 -14.32 -13.83
C GLU A 263 -10.66 -15.18 -12.76
N LEU A 264 -10.72 -16.51 -12.89
CA LEU A 264 -9.99 -17.41 -11.98
C LEU A 264 -8.47 -17.22 -12.08
N ILE A 265 -7.92 -17.04 -13.28
CA ILE A 265 -6.50 -16.72 -13.47
C ILE A 265 -6.14 -15.40 -12.78
N SER A 266 -7.01 -14.38 -12.87
CA SER A 266 -6.83 -13.11 -12.17
C SER A 266 -6.71 -13.32 -10.66
N VAL A 267 -7.63 -14.11 -10.07
CA VAL A 267 -7.58 -14.47 -8.65
C VAL A 267 -6.33 -15.28 -8.32
N LEU A 268 -5.99 -16.29 -9.10
CA LEU A 268 -4.84 -17.18 -8.87
C LEU A 268 -3.50 -16.46 -8.99
N LYS A 269 -3.42 -15.30 -9.65
CA LYS A 269 -2.22 -14.45 -9.67
C LYS A 269 -1.92 -13.81 -8.32
N GLU A 270 -2.94 -13.56 -7.50
CA GLU A 270 -2.81 -12.74 -6.29
C GLU A 270 -3.20 -13.46 -4.99
N ILE A 271 -3.92 -14.57 -5.09
CA ILE A 271 -4.42 -15.33 -3.94
C ILE A 271 -3.28 -15.71 -2.96
N PRO A 272 -3.39 -15.48 -1.65
CA PRO A 272 -2.33 -15.80 -0.69
C PRO A 272 -2.04 -17.31 -0.59
N LEU A 273 -0.77 -17.72 -0.57
CA LEU A 273 -0.38 -19.12 -0.32
C LEU A 273 -0.29 -19.41 1.19
N LYS A 274 -1.40 -19.27 1.91
CA LYS A 274 -1.51 -19.51 3.36
C LYS A 274 -2.68 -20.44 3.71
N ALA A 275 -2.87 -20.72 4.99
CA ALA A 275 -4.00 -21.50 5.48
C ALA A 275 -5.35 -20.94 4.97
N GLY A 276 -6.34 -21.82 4.78
CA GLY A 276 -7.63 -21.49 4.13
C GLY A 276 -7.57 -21.52 2.60
N PHE A 277 -6.59 -20.86 1.99
CA PHE A 277 -6.48 -20.73 0.52
C PHE A 277 -5.66 -21.84 -0.14
N PHE A 278 -4.59 -22.30 0.51
CA PHE A 278 -3.63 -23.19 -0.12
C PHE A 278 -4.18 -24.60 -0.41
N LYS A 279 -5.16 -25.06 0.37
CA LYS A 279 -5.83 -26.36 0.12
C LYS A 279 -6.61 -26.35 -1.21
N PRO A 280 -7.52 -25.39 -1.48
CA PRO A 280 -8.12 -25.20 -2.80
C PRO A 280 -7.11 -25.06 -3.94
N ILE A 281 -6.03 -24.31 -3.76
CA ILE A 281 -4.98 -24.14 -4.78
C ILE A 281 -4.31 -25.49 -5.11
N ARG A 282 -4.03 -26.33 -4.11
CA ARG A 282 -3.53 -27.69 -4.36
C ARG A 282 -4.56 -28.57 -5.06
N HIS A 283 -5.85 -28.39 -4.80
CA HIS A 283 -6.88 -29.10 -5.56
C HIS A 283 -6.82 -28.68 -7.02
N ILE A 284 -6.84 -27.37 -7.31
CA ILE A 284 -6.71 -26.82 -8.66
C ILE A 284 -5.44 -27.33 -9.34
N LEU A 285 -4.29 -27.33 -8.67
CA LEU A 285 -3.04 -27.90 -9.19
C LEU A 285 -3.22 -29.35 -9.63
N LYS A 286 -3.88 -30.20 -8.82
CA LYS A 286 -4.09 -31.61 -9.14
C LYS A 286 -5.05 -31.82 -10.31
N ILE A 287 -6.08 -30.97 -10.42
CA ILE A 287 -7.02 -30.98 -11.54
C ILE A 287 -6.30 -30.52 -12.82
N ALA A 288 -5.58 -29.40 -12.75
CA ALA A 288 -4.79 -28.87 -13.87
C ALA A 288 -3.74 -29.87 -14.34
N GLU A 289 -3.10 -30.59 -13.42
CA GLU A 289 -2.22 -31.71 -13.75
C GLU A 289 -3.00 -32.76 -14.53
N LEU A 290 -4.11 -33.30 -14.02
CA LEU A 290 -4.89 -34.32 -14.70
C LEU A 290 -5.29 -33.91 -16.14
N ARG A 291 -5.70 -32.65 -16.33
CA ARG A 291 -6.20 -32.08 -17.59
C ARG A 291 -5.12 -31.55 -18.54
N ASP A 292 -3.84 -31.55 -18.13
CA ASP A 292 -2.75 -30.85 -18.84
C ASP A 292 -3.03 -29.36 -19.12
N ASP A 293 -3.64 -28.67 -18.15
CA ASP A 293 -3.89 -27.23 -18.23
C ASP A 293 -2.61 -26.45 -17.92
N PHE A 294 -1.71 -26.39 -18.90
CA PHE A 294 -0.39 -25.77 -18.76
C PHE A 294 -0.43 -24.28 -18.41
N GLU A 295 -1.53 -23.58 -18.72
CA GLU A 295 -1.73 -22.18 -18.33
C GLU A 295 -1.82 -22.02 -16.81
N ILE A 296 -2.55 -22.91 -16.14
CA ILE A 296 -2.66 -22.92 -14.68
C ILE A 296 -1.40 -23.52 -14.06
N LEU A 297 -0.84 -24.58 -14.65
CA LEU A 297 0.39 -25.20 -14.15
C LEU A 297 1.57 -24.23 -14.18
N GLY A 298 1.74 -23.46 -15.26
CA GLY A 298 2.82 -22.49 -15.37
C GLY A 298 2.64 -21.31 -14.42
N LEU A 299 1.41 -20.78 -14.31
CA LEU A 299 1.07 -19.75 -13.31
C LEU A 299 1.39 -20.22 -11.89
N LEU A 300 0.92 -21.41 -11.50
CA LEU A 300 1.16 -21.93 -10.16
C LEU A 300 2.64 -22.24 -9.92
N SER A 301 3.36 -22.72 -10.93
CA SER A 301 4.81 -22.94 -10.85
C SER A 301 5.56 -21.65 -10.54
N TYR A 302 5.24 -20.57 -11.26
CA TYR A 302 5.74 -19.23 -10.98
C TYR A 302 5.35 -18.79 -9.56
N ARG A 303 4.08 -18.92 -9.16
CA ARG A 303 3.60 -18.54 -7.82
C ARG A 303 4.36 -19.30 -6.73
N PHE A 304 4.67 -20.58 -6.92
CA PHE A 304 5.40 -21.38 -5.95
C PHE A 304 6.87 -20.96 -5.83
N GLU A 305 7.49 -20.52 -6.92
CA GLU A 305 8.83 -19.94 -6.86
C GLU A 305 8.83 -18.55 -6.21
N ARG A 306 7.93 -17.65 -6.62
CA ARG A 306 8.02 -16.24 -6.22
C ARG A 306 7.37 -15.91 -4.87
N THR A 307 6.55 -16.80 -4.33
CA THR A 307 5.96 -16.63 -2.99
C THR A 307 6.85 -17.30 -1.94
N LEU A 308 7.21 -16.57 -0.88
CA LEU A 308 7.92 -17.13 0.27
C LEU A 308 7.04 -18.11 1.06
N GLU A 309 7.66 -19.10 1.69
CA GLU A 309 6.96 -20.00 2.60
C GLU A 309 6.34 -19.27 3.80
N MET A 310 5.23 -19.80 4.32
CA MET A 310 4.59 -19.26 5.53
C MET A 310 5.43 -19.56 6.79
N PHE A 311 6.19 -20.66 6.77
CA PHE A 311 7.07 -21.09 7.86
C PHE A 311 8.09 -22.13 7.39
N LYS A 312 9.18 -22.28 8.14
CA LYS A 312 10.17 -23.35 7.95
C LYS A 312 9.84 -24.54 8.86
N LYS A 313 9.73 -25.75 8.29
CA LYS A 313 9.46 -26.97 9.07
C LYS A 313 10.65 -27.25 9.99
N PRO A 314 10.43 -27.50 11.30
CA PRO A 314 11.51 -27.84 12.23
C PRO A 314 12.31 -29.06 11.75
N VAL A 315 13.61 -29.06 12.01
CA VAL A 315 14.46 -30.23 11.79
C VAL A 315 14.10 -31.27 12.86
N ILE A 316 13.58 -32.41 12.42
CA ILE A 316 13.35 -33.59 13.26
C ILE A 316 14.59 -34.46 13.12
N HIS A 317 15.29 -34.71 14.23
CA HIS A 317 16.44 -35.63 14.25
C HIS A 317 15.96 -37.09 14.31
N SER A 318 16.75 -38.04 13.81
CA SER A 318 16.34 -39.45 13.64
C SER A 318 15.94 -40.18 14.93
N TRP A 319 16.31 -39.65 16.10
CA TRP A 319 15.94 -40.14 17.43
C TRP A 319 14.69 -39.47 18.03
N GLU A 320 14.11 -38.48 17.36
CA GLU A 320 12.82 -37.87 17.74
C GLU A 320 11.73 -38.52 16.86
N SER A 321 10.97 -39.47 17.41
CA SER A 321 9.86 -40.10 16.66
C SER A 321 8.67 -39.13 16.55
N GLU A 322 7.92 -39.20 15.44
CA GLU A 322 6.68 -38.40 15.25
C GLU A 322 5.57 -38.76 16.27
N ASP A 323 5.72 -39.87 17.01
CA ASP A 323 4.78 -40.38 18.01
C ASP A 323 5.23 -40.15 19.47
N ASP A 324 6.48 -39.77 19.71
CA ASP A 324 6.90 -39.29 21.03
C ASP A 324 6.34 -37.88 21.20
N GLY A 325 5.48 -37.66 22.21
CA GLY A 325 4.79 -36.38 22.50
C GLY A 325 5.67 -35.14 22.75
N ARG A 326 6.95 -35.19 22.38
CA ARG A 326 8.02 -34.18 22.47
C ARG A 326 8.13 -33.28 21.23
N GLU A 327 7.06 -33.12 20.45
CA GLU A 327 7.08 -32.22 19.31
C GLU A 327 7.42 -30.77 19.72
N LYS A 328 8.51 -30.23 19.18
CA LYS A 328 8.95 -28.85 19.42
C LYS A 328 8.01 -27.86 18.73
N SER A 329 7.59 -26.84 19.48
CA SER A 329 6.82 -25.72 18.91
C SER A 329 7.73 -24.83 18.05
N ALA A 330 7.21 -24.37 16.91
CA ALA A 330 7.85 -23.36 16.07
C ALA A 330 7.05 -22.06 16.12
N TYR A 331 7.75 -20.93 16.25
CA TYR A 331 7.12 -19.62 16.15
C TYR A 331 6.81 -19.29 14.68
N ILE A 332 5.55 -18.98 14.40
CA ILE A 332 5.06 -18.68 13.06
C ILE A 332 4.72 -17.19 12.99
N GLN A 333 5.63 -16.42 12.38
CA GLN A 333 5.54 -14.95 12.33
C GLN A 333 4.21 -14.45 11.73
N THR A 334 3.69 -15.13 10.72
CA THR A 334 2.45 -14.74 10.02
C THR A 334 1.19 -14.81 10.87
N ILE A 335 1.20 -15.57 11.97
CA ILE A 335 0.07 -15.67 12.92
C ILE A 335 0.45 -15.22 14.34
N GLY A 336 1.70 -14.81 14.58
CA GLY A 336 2.18 -14.32 15.88
C GLY A 336 2.14 -15.38 17.00
N GLN A 337 2.19 -16.67 16.68
CA GLN A 337 2.00 -17.76 17.66
C GLN A 337 3.06 -18.85 17.52
N SER A 338 3.44 -19.45 18.65
CA SER A 338 4.25 -20.67 18.69
C SER A 338 3.34 -21.89 18.70
N ILE A 339 3.50 -22.79 17.72
CA ILE A 339 2.64 -23.95 17.53
C ILE A 339 3.44 -25.22 17.24
N LYS A 340 2.89 -26.36 17.66
CA LYS A 340 3.37 -27.69 17.28
C LYS A 340 2.97 -27.97 15.83
N VAL A 341 3.92 -27.82 14.90
CA VAL A 341 3.70 -27.80 13.43
C VAL A 341 3.03 -29.06 12.89
N THR A 342 3.56 -30.24 13.19
CA THR A 342 3.03 -31.55 12.78
C THR A 342 1.63 -31.78 13.35
N SER A 343 1.41 -31.48 14.63
CA SER A 343 0.09 -31.58 15.26
C SER A 343 -0.93 -30.61 14.64
N GLU A 344 -0.52 -29.37 14.36
CA GLU A 344 -1.38 -28.36 13.73
C GLU A 344 -1.76 -28.75 12.30
N LEU A 345 -0.82 -29.24 11.50
CA LEU A 345 -1.06 -29.69 10.11
C LEU A 345 -2.04 -30.87 10.00
N LYS A 346 -2.18 -31.68 11.06
CA LYS A 346 -3.16 -32.79 11.12
C LYS A 346 -4.60 -32.29 11.35
N LYS A 347 -4.80 -31.05 11.80
CA LYS A 347 -6.14 -30.49 12.06
C LYS A 347 -6.87 -30.18 10.74
N LYS A 348 -8.19 -30.40 10.72
CA LYS A 348 -9.05 -30.07 9.58
C LYS A 348 -8.97 -28.59 9.20
N ASN A 349 -8.91 -27.70 10.21
CA ASN A 349 -8.84 -26.25 10.06
C ASN A 349 -7.46 -25.73 10.50
N SER A 350 -6.39 -26.37 9.99
CA SER A 350 -5.00 -25.96 10.28
C SER A 350 -4.79 -24.47 10.01
N LYS A 351 -4.23 -23.76 10.98
CA LYS A 351 -3.87 -22.34 10.87
C LYS A 351 -2.61 -22.10 10.05
N ILE A 352 -1.86 -23.16 9.71
CA ILE A 352 -0.67 -23.10 8.89
C ILE A 352 -0.80 -23.93 7.61
N ALA A 353 -0.15 -23.48 6.55
CA ALA A 353 0.01 -24.19 5.29
C ALA A 353 1.29 -23.73 4.59
N TYR A 354 1.66 -24.37 3.49
CA TYR A 354 2.73 -23.89 2.60
C TYR A 354 4.10 -23.65 3.28
N SER A 355 4.70 -24.73 3.77
CA SER A 355 6.05 -24.71 4.38
C SER A 355 7.19 -24.61 3.36
N ASP A 356 8.42 -24.33 3.83
CA ASP A 356 9.66 -24.42 3.02
C ASP A 356 9.77 -25.76 2.27
N LYS A 357 9.45 -26.88 2.95
CA LYS A 357 9.47 -28.23 2.36
C LYS A 357 8.40 -28.41 1.30
N THR A 358 7.21 -27.83 1.52
CA THR A 358 6.10 -27.87 0.55
C THR A 358 6.46 -27.06 -0.69
N ARG A 359 6.98 -25.85 -0.51
CA ARG A 359 7.47 -24.98 -1.59
C ARG A 359 8.55 -25.69 -2.41
N ALA A 360 9.59 -26.21 -1.73
CA ALA A 360 10.68 -26.95 -2.37
C ALA A 360 10.19 -28.21 -3.13
N TYR A 361 9.21 -28.93 -2.59
CA TYR A 361 8.61 -30.07 -3.28
C TYR A 361 7.90 -29.66 -4.58
N LEU A 362 7.11 -28.59 -4.54
CA LEU A 362 6.35 -28.11 -5.69
C LEU A 362 7.26 -27.58 -6.80
N ILE A 363 8.32 -26.84 -6.47
CA ILE A 363 9.28 -26.36 -7.48
C ILE A 363 10.02 -27.54 -8.13
N ARG A 364 10.48 -28.52 -7.35
CA ARG A 364 11.10 -29.75 -7.90
C ARG A 364 10.14 -30.52 -8.79
N ARG A 365 8.85 -30.49 -8.47
CA ARG A 365 7.84 -31.15 -9.30
C ARG A 365 7.74 -30.48 -10.67
N THR A 366 7.73 -29.14 -10.74
CA THR A 366 7.79 -28.39 -12.00
C THR A 366 9.08 -28.67 -12.77
N LEU A 367 10.24 -28.63 -12.10
CA LEU A 367 11.54 -28.91 -12.73
C LEU A 367 11.58 -30.31 -13.36
N ARG A 368 11.05 -31.30 -12.65
CA ARG A 368 10.94 -32.66 -13.19
C ARG A 368 10.02 -32.70 -14.40
N GLN A 369 8.88 -32.02 -14.36
CA GLN A 369 7.96 -31.97 -15.49
C GLN A 369 8.59 -31.32 -16.72
N LEU A 370 9.32 -30.21 -16.56
CA LEU A 370 10.08 -29.58 -17.65
C LEU A 370 11.14 -30.53 -18.23
N LYS A 371 11.90 -31.22 -17.36
CA LYS A 371 12.91 -32.20 -17.77
C LYS A 371 12.29 -33.37 -18.53
N GLU A 372 11.24 -33.98 -17.99
CA GLU A 372 10.60 -35.16 -18.59
C GLU A 372 9.92 -34.82 -19.92
N LEU A 373 9.15 -33.73 -20.00
CA LEU A 373 8.53 -33.30 -21.26
C LEU A 373 9.58 -33.00 -22.33
N GLY A 374 10.69 -32.37 -21.96
CA GLY A 374 11.79 -32.08 -22.88
C GLY A 374 12.56 -33.31 -23.35
N GLN A 375 12.91 -34.23 -22.43
CA GLN A 375 13.59 -35.49 -22.75
C GLN A 375 12.72 -36.43 -23.58
N GLU A 376 11.40 -36.38 -23.41
CA GLU A 376 10.42 -37.14 -24.20
C GLU A 376 10.01 -36.40 -25.50
N GLU A 377 10.67 -35.29 -25.84
CA GLU A 377 10.43 -34.46 -27.02
C GLU A 377 8.96 -33.99 -27.23
N LYS A 378 8.24 -33.76 -26.13
CA LYS A 378 6.84 -33.37 -26.15
C LYS A 378 6.67 -31.86 -26.33
N THR A 379 5.88 -31.43 -27.31
CA THR A 379 5.60 -29.99 -27.57
C THR A 379 4.90 -29.30 -26.41
N GLU A 380 4.26 -30.06 -25.52
CA GLU A 380 3.71 -29.63 -24.24
C GLU A 380 4.73 -28.92 -23.33
N TYR A 381 6.03 -29.24 -23.47
CA TYR A 381 7.11 -28.49 -22.83
C TYR A 381 6.98 -26.99 -23.10
N VAL A 382 6.78 -26.60 -24.37
CA VAL A 382 6.69 -25.20 -24.78
C VAL A 382 5.45 -24.54 -24.17
N LYS A 383 4.32 -25.26 -24.06
CA LYS A 383 3.10 -24.73 -23.42
C LYS A 383 3.34 -24.40 -21.94
N LEU A 384 4.02 -25.28 -21.20
CA LEU A 384 4.37 -25.05 -19.80
C LEU A 384 5.39 -23.92 -19.66
N ALA A 385 6.47 -23.96 -20.45
CA ALA A 385 7.52 -22.94 -20.43
C ALA A 385 6.97 -21.55 -20.76
N LEU A 386 6.16 -21.44 -21.82
CA LEU A 386 5.46 -20.22 -22.21
C LEU A 386 4.62 -19.65 -21.06
N SER A 387 3.79 -20.49 -20.41
CA SER A 387 2.95 -20.04 -19.29
C SER A 387 3.78 -19.57 -18.08
N ILE A 388 4.90 -20.25 -17.78
CA ILE A 388 5.84 -19.82 -16.73
C ILE A 388 6.41 -18.44 -17.08
N LEU A 389 6.95 -18.26 -18.28
CA LEU A 389 7.55 -17.01 -18.74
C LEU A 389 6.55 -15.84 -18.73
N LEU A 390 5.33 -16.06 -19.20
CA LEU A 390 4.25 -15.05 -19.19
C LEU A 390 3.77 -14.66 -17.79
N SER A 391 4.17 -15.40 -16.76
CA SER A 391 3.78 -15.12 -15.36
C SER A 391 4.72 -14.14 -14.67
N TYR A 392 5.98 -14.02 -15.11
CA TYR A 392 6.93 -13.06 -14.55
C TYR A 392 6.57 -11.61 -14.89
N ASN A 393 6.92 -10.69 -14.00
CA ASN A 393 6.61 -9.26 -14.16
C ASN A 393 7.74 -8.39 -13.60
N ALA A 394 8.36 -7.58 -14.45
CA ALA A 394 9.46 -6.69 -14.06
C ALA A 394 9.14 -5.80 -12.85
N LYS A 395 7.91 -5.25 -12.77
CA LYS A 395 7.48 -4.39 -11.65
C LYS A 395 7.50 -5.11 -10.29
N LYS A 396 7.41 -6.45 -10.27
CA LYS A 396 7.38 -7.27 -9.04
C LYS A 396 8.67 -8.07 -8.82
N ASP A 397 9.28 -8.55 -9.90
CA ASP A 397 10.34 -9.56 -9.85
C ASP A 397 11.74 -9.00 -10.11
N TYR A 398 11.87 -7.76 -10.61
CA TYR A 398 13.16 -7.20 -10.97
C TYR A 398 14.11 -7.11 -9.78
N LYS A 399 15.30 -7.67 -9.98
CA LYS A 399 16.47 -7.47 -9.13
C LYS A 399 17.63 -7.06 -10.02
N ALA A 400 18.23 -5.92 -9.69
CA ALA A 400 19.33 -5.37 -10.47
C ALA A 400 20.51 -6.35 -10.52
N PRO A 401 21.26 -6.38 -11.64
CA PRO A 401 22.50 -7.14 -11.72
C PRO A 401 23.50 -6.61 -10.69
N TYR A 402 24.32 -7.50 -10.14
CA TYR A 402 25.37 -7.14 -9.18
C TYR A 402 26.56 -8.08 -9.33
N SER A 403 27.70 -7.72 -8.75
CA SER A 403 28.86 -8.62 -8.70
C SER A 403 29.35 -8.80 -7.27
N THR A 404 29.94 -9.97 -7.00
CA THR A 404 30.57 -10.27 -5.71
C THR A 404 32.00 -10.69 -5.93
N THR A 405 32.88 -10.33 -5.00
CA THR A 405 34.29 -10.68 -5.04
C THR A 405 34.58 -11.78 -4.02
N GLU A 406 35.10 -12.91 -4.47
CA GLU A 406 35.59 -14.00 -3.62
C GLU A 406 37.12 -14.04 -3.64
N TYR A 407 37.73 -14.22 -2.47
CA TYR A 407 39.18 -14.34 -2.32
C TYR A 407 39.54 -15.79 -2.02
N ASN A 408 40.45 -16.37 -2.79
CA ASN A 408 41.03 -17.68 -2.49
C ASN A 408 42.54 -17.56 -2.32
N TYR A 409 43.06 -18.21 -1.29
CA TYR A 409 44.49 -18.27 -1.01
C TYR A 409 44.97 -19.72 -1.15
N THR A 410 45.65 -20.00 -2.26
CA THR A 410 46.29 -21.31 -2.50
C THR A 410 47.80 -21.18 -2.72
N ASN A 411 48.28 -20.10 -3.34
CA ASN A 411 49.70 -19.71 -3.47
C ASN A 411 49.82 -18.20 -3.80
N GLY A 412 49.09 -17.36 -3.05
CA GLY A 412 48.87 -15.93 -3.33
C GLY A 412 47.38 -15.58 -3.31
N TRP A 413 47.06 -14.29 -3.19
CA TRP A 413 45.68 -13.83 -3.23
C TRP A 413 45.16 -13.87 -4.67
N THR A 414 44.21 -14.77 -4.92
CA THR A 414 43.44 -14.79 -6.17
C THR A 414 42.06 -14.20 -5.90
N THR A 415 41.69 -13.20 -6.71
CA THR A 415 40.42 -12.50 -6.62
C THR A 415 39.52 -12.99 -7.75
N PHE A 416 38.36 -13.55 -7.40
CA PHE A 416 37.34 -14.00 -8.35
C PHE A 416 36.14 -13.05 -8.29
N GLN A 417 35.82 -12.41 -9.41
CA GLN A 417 34.58 -11.65 -9.52
C GLN A 417 33.48 -12.55 -10.12
N LYS A 418 32.39 -12.76 -9.38
CA LYS A 418 31.17 -13.42 -9.86
C LYS A 418 30.15 -12.37 -10.23
N GLU A 419 29.67 -12.40 -11.47
CA GLU A 419 28.64 -11.49 -11.98
C GLU A 419 27.26 -12.18 -11.99
N TYR A 420 26.31 -11.58 -11.30
CA TYR A 420 24.92 -12.01 -11.27
C TYR A 420 24.10 -11.13 -12.25
N PRO A 421 23.44 -11.71 -13.26
CA PRO A 421 22.57 -10.95 -14.14
C PRO A 421 21.33 -10.46 -13.38
N ALA A 422 20.55 -9.60 -14.04
CA ALA A 422 19.21 -9.29 -13.59
C ALA A 422 18.41 -10.58 -13.41
N TYR A 423 17.51 -10.61 -12.41
CA TYR A 423 16.70 -11.79 -12.08
C TYR A 423 17.53 -13.06 -11.77
N SER A 424 18.75 -12.92 -11.24
CA SER A 424 19.60 -14.08 -10.88
C SER A 424 18.93 -15.12 -9.97
N ASP A 425 17.89 -14.76 -9.22
CA ASP A 425 17.12 -15.65 -8.36
C ASP A 425 15.84 -16.23 -9.01
N ALA A 426 15.54 -15.88 -10.27
CA ALA A 426 14.43 -16.43 -11.05
C ALA A 426 14.84 -17.77 -11.67
N VAL A 427 14.73 -18.83 -10.88
CA VAL A 427 15.28 -20.16 -11.21
C VAL A 427 14.64 -20.73 -12.47
N LEU A 428 13.30 -20.79 -12.53
CA LEU A 428 12.55 -21.35 -13.66
C LEU A 428 12.72 -20.51 -14.93
N MET A 429 12.69 -19.18 -14.84
CA MET A 429 12.89 -18.30 -15.98
C MET A 429 14.25 -18.54 -16.64
N ASN A 430 15.34 -18.40 -15.88
CA ASN A 430 16.69 -18.53 -16.42
C ASN A 430 17.00 -19.98 -16.84
N LEU A 431 16.39 -20.98 -16.21
CA LEU A 431 16.47 -22.36 -16.68
C LEU A 431 15.87 -22.51 -18.09
N ILE A 432 14.71 -21.90 -18.35
CA ILE A 432 14.07 -21.98 -19.67
C ILE A 432 14.89 -21.19 -20.71
N LEU A 433 15.34 -19.98 -20.37
CA LEU A 433 16.02 -19.06 -21.29
C LEU A 433 17.47 -19.45 -21.59
N PHE A 434 18.19 -20.02 -20.61
CA PHE A 434 19.64 -20.22 -20.69
C PHE A 434 20.11 -21.63 -20.26
N GLY A 435 19.19 -22.51 -19.84
CA GLY A 435 19.54 -23.82 -19.29
C GLY A 435 20.08 -24.84 -20.30
N GLY A 436 20.02 -24.55 -21.61
CA GLY A 436 20.61 -25.38 -22.66
C GLY A 436 22.04 -24.97 -23.07
N GLY A 437 22.45 -23.75 -22.71
CA GLY A 437 23.75 -23.19 -23.05
C GLY A 437 24.73 -23.14 -21.88
N ASP A 438 25.80 -22.37 -22.09
CA ASP A 438 26.92 -22.27 -21.14
C ASP A 438 27.14 -20.82 -20.66
N SER A 439 26.28 -19.86 -21.06
CA SER A 439 26.41 -18.45 -20.68
C SER A 439 26.19 -18.20 -19.19
N LEU A 440 25.24 -18.93 -18.58
CA LEU A 440 24.92 -18.86 -17.17
C LEU A 440 25.16 -20.22 -16.49
N THR A 441 25.66 -20.17 -15.26
CA THR A 441 25.80 -21.33 -14.38
C THR A 441 25.01 -21.10 -13.10
N PHE A 442 24.46 -22.20 -12.57
CA PHE A 442 23.66 -22.16 -11.36
C PHE A 442 24.50 -22.59 -10.14
N TYR A 443 24.68 -21.69 -9.18
CA TYR A 443 25.42 -21.94 -7.93
C TYR A 443 24.85 -21.09 -6.79
N ASP A 444 24.89 -21.61 -5.55
CA ASP A 444 24.40 -20.92 -4.35
C ASP A 444 22.99 -20.32 -4.48
N ASN A 445 22.06 -21.11 -5.01
CA ASN A 445 20.66 -20.73 -5.23
C ASN A 445 20.46 -19.54 -6.20
N LYS A 446 21.44 -19.20 -7.04
CA LYS A 446 21.35 -18.13 -8.04
C LYS A 446 22.05 -18.50 -9.35
N TRP A 447 21.59 -17.88 -10.44
CA TRP A 447 22.26 -17.86 -11.72
C TRP A 447 23.34 -16.77 -11.73
N HIS A 448 24.53 -17.10 -12.22
CA HIS A 448 25.62 -16.14 -12.46
C HIS A 448 26.29 -16.43 -13.81
N LYS A 449 26.99 -15.45 -14.38
CA LYS A 449 27.74 -15.66 -15.62
C LYS A 449 28.85 -16.71 -15.42
N THR A 450 29.06 -17.55 -16.42
CA THR A 450 30.03 -18.66 -16.36
C THR A 450 31.48 -18.18 -16.41
N ASN A 451 31.76 -17.09 -17.12
CA ASN A 451 33.09 -16.51 -17.21
C ASN A 451 33.49 -15.85 -15.88
N ARG A 452 34.61 -16.32 -15.30
CA ARG A 452 35.23 -15.74 -14.11
C ARG A 452 36.30 -14.74 -14.56
N ASN A 453 36.15 -13.47 -14.23
CA ASN A 453 37.28 -12.55 -14.30
C ASN A 453 38.24 -12.90 -13.15
N ILE A 454 39.44 -13.37 -13.50
CA ILE A 454 40.48 -13.76 -12.53
C ILE A 454 41.51 -12.63 -12.48
N THR A 455 41.70 -12.03 -11.32
CA THR A 455 42.84 -11.15 -11.06
C THR A 455 43.73 -11.81 -10.00
N VAL A 456 44.93 -12.21 -10.40
CA VAL A 456 45.94 -12.78 -9.49
C VAL A 456 46.81 -11.64 -8.99
N THR A 457 46.82 -11.38 -7.68
CA THR A 457 47.71 -10.40 -7.06
C THR A 457 48.85 -11.17 -6.39
N SER A 458 49.88 -11.53 -7.16
CA SER A 458 51.10 -12.12 -6.61
C SER A 458 52.01 -11.01 -6.06
N GLN A 459 52.12 -10.92 -4.74
CA GLN A 459 53.22 -10.20 -4.10
C GLN A 459 54.46 -11.10 -4.10
N THR A 460 55.31 -10.98 -5.12
CA THR A 460 56.72 -11.36 -5.02
C THR A 460 57.56 -10.39 -5.83
N THR A 461 58.40 -9.64 -5.11
CA THR A 461 59.57 -8.95 -5.64
C THR A 461 60.51 -9.95 -6.31
N ASN A 462 61.04 -9.51 -7.45
CA ASN A 462 62.23 -10.00 -8.19
C ASN A 462 62.08 -11.07 -9.30
N THR A 463 62.17 -10.52 -10.53
CA THR A 463 63.04 -10.88 -11.67
C THR A 463 62.94 -12.25 -12.34
N HIS A 464 62.61 -12.14 -13.63
CA HIS A 464 62.82 -13.07 -14.74
C HIS A 464 62.02 -14.38 -14.70
N TYR A 465 60.95 -14.45 -15.51
CA TYR A 465 60.80 -15.45 -16.57
C TYR A 465 59.59 -15.14 -17.48
N THR A 466 59.66 -15.68 -18.69
CA THR A 466 58.87 -15.43 -19.91
C THR A 466 57.35 -15.66 -19.82
N PRO A 467 56.55 -15.06 -20.73
CA PRO A 467 55.09 -15.15 -20.71
C PRO A 467 54.63 -16.56 -21.10
N ASN A 468 53.98 -17.27 -20.17
CA ASN A 468 53.26 -18.48 -20.51
C ASN A 468 51.87 -18.15 -21.04
N THR A 469 51.63 -18.72 -22.21
CA THR A 469 50.40 -18.77 -23.00
C THR A 469 49.17 -19.09 -22.14
N ILE A 470 48.12 -18.27 -22.27
CA ILE A 470 46.79 -18.58 -21.74
C ILE A 470 46.25 -19.77 -22.53
N THR A 471 46.33 -20.96 -21.94
CA THR A 471 45.64 -22.15 -22.45
C THR A 471 44.19 -22.10 -21.98
N ASN A 472 43.30 -21.66 -22.87
CA ASN A 472 41.87 -21.93 -22.76
C ASN A 472 41.65 -23.43 -22.97
N THR A 473 41.68 -24.22 -21.90
CA THR A 473 41.18 -25.60 -21.95
C THR A 473 39.66 -25.59 -21.97
N THR A 474 39.09 -25.48 -23.16
CA THR A 474 37.69 -25.79 -23.43
C THR A 474 37.55 -27.32 -23.48
N GLN A 475 37.19 -27.95 -22.36
CA GLN A 475 36.72 -29.34 -22.39
C GLN A 475 35.36 -29.35 -23.11
N GLN A 476 35.32 -29.89 -24.34
CA GLN A 476 34.09 -30.24 -25.03
C GLN A 476 33.33 -31.28 -24.20
N SER A 477 32.34 -30.84 -23.44
CA SER A 477 31.37 -31.73 -22.82
C SER A 477 30.23 -32.01 -23.79
N SER A 478 29.94 -33.29 -24.03
CA SER A 478 28.76 -33.73 -24.78
C SER A 478 27.47 -33.11 -24.19
N GLU A 479 26.57 -32.66 -25.07
CA GLU A 479 25.36 -31.89 -24.71
C GLU A 479 24.48 -32.58 -23.64
N GLY A 480 24.42 -33.92 -23.65
CA GLY A 480 23.69 -34.71 -22.65
C GLY A 480 24.23 -34.60 -21.21
N GLY A 481 25.51 -34.22 -21.04
CA GLY A 481 26.15 -34.05 -19.73
C GLY A 481 25.93 -32.68 -19.10
N VAL A 482 25.71 -31.62 -19.88
CA VAL A 482 25.48 -30.25 -19.38
C VAL A 482 24.09 -30.15 -18.77
N LEU A 483 23.06 -30.58 -19.52
CA LEU A 483 21.65 -30.52 -19.08
C LEU A 483 21.43 -31.25 -17.76
N ASN A 484 21.98 -32.47 -17.62
CA ASN A 484 21.85 -33.21 -16.37
C ASN A 484 22.53 -32.51 -15.19
N ARG A 485 23.73 -31.92 -15.40
CA ARG A 485 24.40 -31.12 -14.36
C ARG A 485 23.61 -29.89 -13.93
N VAL A 486 23.01 -29.17 -14.88
CA VAL A 486 22.16 -27.99 -14.58
C VAL A 486 20.92 -28.40 -13.80
N PHE A 487 20.26 -29.49 -14.19
CA PHE A 487 19.13 -30.00 -13.42
C PHE A 487 19.56 -30.51 -12.05
N ASP A 488 20.71 -31.17 -11.90
CA ASP A 488 21.18 -31.68 -10.62
C ASP A 488 21.57 -30.56 -9.65
N SER A 489 22.24 -29.50 -10.13
CA SER A 489 22.52 -28.29 -9.35
C SER A 489 21.22 -27.57 -8.95
N VAL A 490 20.38 -27.30 -9.94
CA VAL A 490 18.91 -27.26 -9.90
C VAL A 490 18.21 -27.83 -8.65
N PHE A 491 18.10 -29.16 -8.67
CA PHE A 491 17.41 -29.98 -7.69
C PHE A 491 18.05 -29.93 -6.30
N SER A 492 19.34 -29.63 -6.20
CA SER A 492 20.06 -29.60 -4.92
C SER A 492 19.56 -28.49 -3.97
N LEU A 493 19.07 -27.36 -4.50
CA LEU A 493 18.52 -26.21 -3.73
C LEU A 493 17.34 -26.63 -2.87
N PHE A 494 16.59 -27.59 -3.38
CA PHE A 494 15.32 -28.03 -2.83
C PHE A 494 15.46 -29.37 -2.10
N SER A 495 16.69 -29.85 -1.92
CA SER A 495 17.04 -31.10 -1.24
C SER A 495 17.51 -30.85 0.20
N LYS A 496 17.45 -31.86 1.08
CA LYS A 496 18.06 -31.74 2.43
C LYS A 496 19.59 -31.68 2.28
N PRO A 497 20.33 -30.97 3.16
CA PRO A 497 21.78 -31.09 3.19
C PRO A 497 22.15 -32.55 3.48
N LYS A 498 22.85 -33.20 2.56
CA LYS A 498 23.49 -34.50 2.81
C LYS A 498 24.74 -34.24 3.65
N GLN A 499 24.89 -34.98 4.74
CA GLN A 499 26.21 -35.20 5.35
C GLN A 499 27.07 -35.91 4.28
N GLN A 500 28.22 -35.32 3.95
CA GLN A 500 29.16 -35.88 2.98
C GLN A 500 29.87 -37.08 3.62
N GLU A 501 29.60 -38.27 3.10
CA GLU A 501 30.54 -39.39 3.20
C GLU A 501 31.53 -39.27 2.04
N ILE A 502 32.81 -39.20 2.39
CA ILE A 502 33.94 -39.16 1.48
C ILE A 502 34.19 -40.59 1.02
N THR A 503 34.01 -40.87 -0.27
CA THR A 503 34.55 -42.08 -0.91
C THR A 503 35.46 -41.67 -2.06
N ASN A 504 36.73 -42.05 -1.95
CA ASN A 504 37.80 -41.83 -2.92
C ASN A 504 37.50 -42.49 -4.28
N PRO A 505 37.88 -41.89 -5.42
CA PRO A 505 37.96 -42.59 -6.70
C PRO A 505 39.37 -43.19 -6.93
N GLU A 506 39.39 -44.44 -7.42
CA GLU A 506 40.56 -45.17 -7.95
C GLU A 506 40.81 -44.87 -9.46
N PRO A 507 41.98 -45.26 -10.01
CA PRO A 507 42.75 -44.44 -10.96
C PRO A 507 42.47 -44.67 -12.45
N ALA A 508 42.92 -43.69 -13.25
CA ALA A 508 42.81 -43.62 -14.70
C ALA A 508 43.78 -44.55 -15.44
N THR A 509 43.30 -45.14 -16.54
CA THR A 509 44.06 -45.81 -17.61
C THR A 509 44.54 -44.81 -18.68
N PRO A 510 45.61 -45.12 -19.46
CA PRO A 510 46.37 -44.15 -20.26
C PRO A 510 45.74 -43.82 -21.63
N PRO A 511 46.22 -42.75 -22.31
CA PRO A 511 45.59 -42.20 -23.51
C PRO A 511 45.92 -43.02 -24.77
N ILE A 512 44.92 -43.20 -25.63
CA ILE A 512 45.06 -43.73 -26.99
C ILE A 512 45.15 -42.53 -27.96
N GLU A 513 46.11 -42.62 -28.87
CA GLU A 513 46.42 -41.67 -29.95
C GLU A 513 45.22 -41.42 -30.87
N VAL A 514 44.99 -40.15 -31.22
CA VAL A 514 44.01 -39.75 -32.25
C VAL A 514 44.76 -39.23 -33.46
N THR A 515 44.60 -39.95 -34.56
CA THR A 515 45.04 -39.61 -35.91
C THR A 515 44.24 -38.42 -36.44
N THR A 516 44.94 -37.38 -36.90
CA THR A 516 44.36 -36.21 -37.57
C THR A 516 43.98 -36.52 -39.02
N GLN A 517 42.71 -36.31 -39.38
CA GLN A 517 42.30 -35.95 -40.74
C GLN A 517 41.65 -34.55 -40.71
N PRO A 518 41.83 -33.72 -41.76
CA PRO A 518 41.38 -32.33 -41.76
C PRO A 518 39.90 -32.23 -42.13
N GLN A 519 39.10 -31.62 -41.25
CA GLN A 519 37.71 -31.24 -41.56
C GLN A 519 37.61 -29.76 -41.96
N GLU A 520 36.75 -29.55 -42.94
CA GLU A 520 36.39 -28.32 -43.62
C GLU A 520 35.95 -27.20 -42.68
N VAL A 521 36.27 -25.97 -43.10
CA VAL A 521 35.90 -24.72 -42.44
C VAL A 521 34.38 -24.50 -42.59
N ILE A 522 33.63 -24.79 -41.53
CA ILE A 522 32.26 -24.29 -41.34
C ILE A 522 32.32 -23.26 -40.21
N THR A 523 31.96 -22.02 -40.52
CA THR A 523 31.80 -20.92 -39.57
C THR A 523 30.84 -21.36 -38.44
N PRO A 524 31.21 -21.31 -37.15
CA PRO A 524 30.38 -21.87 -36.09
C PRO A 524 29.11 -21.03 -35.91
N ALA A 525 27.95 -21.62 -36.19
CA ALA A 525 26.66 -21.07 -35.81
C ALA A 525 26.64 -20.85 -34.29
N GLN A 526 26.17 -19.68 -33.85
CA GLN A 526 26.00 -19.35 -32.44
C GLN A 526 25.18 -20.45 -31.75
N LYS A 527 25.76 -21.09 -30.72
CA LYS A 527 25.07 -22.09 -29.90
C LYS A 527 23.82 -21.45 -29.26
N ARG A 528 22.66 -22.09 -29.43
CA ARG A 528 21.40 -21.65 -28.82
C ARG A 528 21.45 -21.94 -27.32
N GLU A 529 20.99 -20.99 -26.50
CA GLU A 529 21.15 -21.02 -25.04
C GLU A 529 19.92 -21.58 -24.32
N GLU A 530 18.75 -21.52 -24.95
CA GLU A 530 17.52 -21.95 -24.32
C GLU A 530 17.40 -23.46 -24.17
N LEU A 531 16.58 -23.86 -23.22
CA LEU A 531 16.36 -25.26 -22.90
C LEU A 531 15.42 -25.91 -23.93
N TYR A 532 15.91 -26.96 -24.59
CA TYR A 532 15.25 -27.73 -25.66
C TYR A 532 14.85 -26.90 -26.91
N PRO A 533 15.81 -26.30 -27.64
CA PRO A 533 15.55 -25.40 -28.77
C PRO A 533 14.70 -26.04 -29.88
N ALA A 534 14.94 -27.31 -30.20
CA ALA A 534 14.20 -28.05 -31.22
C ALA A 534 12.68 -28.16 -30.95
N LEU A 535 12.25 -28.06 -29.69
CA LEU A 535 10.82 -28.05 -29.35
C LEU A 535 10.18 -26.68 -29.58
N TRP A 536 10.93 -25.60 -29.34
CA TRP A 536 10.47 -24.26 -29.66
C TRP A 536 10.32 -24.05 -31.18
N ASP A 537 11.21 -24.65 -31.98
CA ASP A 537 11.12 -24.62 -33.45
C ASP A 537 9.87 -25.32 -33.98
N LYS A 538 9.36 -26.33 -33.28
CA LYS A 538 8.07 -26.98 -33.61
C LYS A 538 6.86 -26.08 -33.30
N VAL A 539 7.03 -25.02 -32.51
CA VAL A 539 5.93 -24.17 -31.99
C VAL A 539 6.32 -22.67 -32.02
N PRO A 540 6.70 -22.10 -33.18
CA PRO A 540 7.26 -20.74 -33.25
C PRO A 540 6.25 -19.63 -32.88
N GLN A 541 4.94 -19.93 -32.92
CA GLN A 541 3.89 -19.03 -32.41
C GLN A 541 4.05 -18.70 -30.92
N ALA A 542 4.79 -19.50 -30.15
CA ALA A 542 5.07 -19.22 -28.74
C ALA A 542 5.92 -17.95 -28.59
N TYR A 543 6.89 -17.70 -29.49
CA TYR A 543 7.69 -16.48 -29.47
C TYR A 543 6.85 -15.23 -29.69
N LEU A 544 5.91 -15.28 -30.64
CA LEU A 544 4.99 -14.17 -30.90
C LEU A 544 4.08 -13.89 -29.69
N GLN A 545 3.62 -14.94 -29.00
CA GLN A 545 2.85 -14.77 -27.76
C GLN A 545 3.68 -14.13 -26.63
N LEU A 546 4.97 -14.47 -26.52
CA LEU A 546 5.88 -13.81 -25.57
C LEU A 546 6.03 -12.33 -25.92
N LEU A 547 6.26 -11.97 -27.19
CA LEU A 547 6.38 -10.57 -27.63
C LEU A 547 5.13 -9.73 -27.33
N LEU A 548 3.94 -10.34 -27.38
CA LEU A 548 2.67 -9.66 -27.14
C LEU A 548 2.29 -9.53 -25.66
N LYS A 549 2.72 -10.49 -24.82
CA LYS A 549 2.13 -10.67 -23.49
C LYS A 549 3.14 -10.75 -22.34
N ALA A 550 4.42 -10.97 -22.61
CA ALA A 550 5.43 -11.02 -21.55
C ALA A 550 5.61 -9.63 -20.92
N LYS A 551 6.20 -9.62 -19.73
CA LYS A 551 6.35 -8.40 -18.91
C LYS A 551 7.78 -8.19 -18.42
N VAL A 552 8.74 -8.75 -19.15
CA VAL A 552 10.16 -8.80 -18.79
C VAL A 552 10.96 -8.68 -20.09
N ASP A 553 11.95 -7.79 -20.12
CA ASP A 553 12.72 -7.49 -21.34
C ASP A 553 13.58 -8.66 -21.80
N GLU A 554 14.20 -9.41 -20.89
CA GLU A 554 14.99 -10.61 -21.21
C GLU A 554 14.15 -11.68 -21.92
N ILE A 555 12.85 -11.76 -21.61
CA ILE A 555 11.91 -12.67 -22.28
C ILE A 555 11.55 -12.15 -23.68
N HIS A 556 11.39 -10.83 -23.84
CA HIS A 556 11.18 -10.22 -25.15
C HIS A 556 12.41 -10.38 -26.06
N GLU A 557 13.61 -10.20 -25.52
CA GLU A 557 14.87 -10.41 -26.24
C GLU A 557 15.01 -11.86 -26.70
N PHE A 558 14.77 -12.81 -25.80
CA PHE A 558 14.73 -14.24 -26.12
C PHE A 558 13.75 -14.54 -27.25
N ALA A 559 12.52 -14.00 -27.17
CA ALA A 559 11.48 -14.26 -28.16
C ALA A 559 11.79 -13.62 -29.52
N TYR A 560 12.27 -12.36 -29.53
CA TYR A 560 12.61 -11.65 -30.75
C TYR A 560 13.78 -12.30 -31.49
N LYS A 561 14.88 -12.59 -30.77
CA LYS A 561 16.09 -13.22 -31.33
C LYS A 561 15.76 -14.56 -31.98
N ASN A 562 15.03 -15.41 -31.27
CA ASN A 562 14.72 -16.74 -31.77
C ASN A 562 13.65 -16.74 -32.87
N LEU A 563 12.65 -15.86 -32.81
CA LEU A 563 11.65 -15.73 -33.88
C LEU A 563 12.28 -15.29 -35.21
N THR A 564 13.15 -14.27 -35.17
CA THR A 564 13.80 -13.70 -36.36
C THR A 564 14.85 -14.63 -36.97
N SER A 565 15.45 -15.50 -36.17
CA SER A 565 16.43 -16.50 -36.61
C SER A 565 15.78 -17.82 -37.05
N HIS A 566 14.46 -17.97 -36.90
CA HIS A 566 13.73 -19.18 -37.26
C HIS A 566 13.65 -19.37 -38.79
N SER A 567 13.77 -20.60 -39.28
CA SER A 567 13.74 -20.89 -40.73
C SER A 567 12.47 -20.39 -41.42
N ASP A 568 11.32 -20.56 -40.76
CA ASP A 568 10.01 -20.17 -41.29
C ASP A 568 9.61 -18.71 -40.95
N TYR A 569 10.54 -17.88 -40.48
CA TYR A 569 10.25 -16.52 -40.03
C TYR A 569 9.45 -15.71 -41.06
N GLN A 570 9.78 -15.80 -42.35
CA GLN A 570 9.08 -15.07 -43.41
C GLN A 570 7.60 -15.50 -43.54
N GLN A 571 7.29 -16.79 -43.40
CA GLN A 571 5.92 -17.28 -43.45
C GLN A 571 5.12 -16.87 -42.20
N ILE A 572 5.76 -16.88 -41.04
CA ILE A 572 5.15 -16.43 -39.78
C ILE A 572 4.84 -14.93 -39.86
N LYS A 573 5.81 -14.13 -40.30
CA LYS A 573 5.71 -12.69 -40.49
C LYS A 573 4.59 -12.30 -41.47
N ALA A 574 4.39 -13.08 -42.53
CA ALA A 574 3.30 -12.87 -43.48
C ALA A 574 1.92 -12.96 -42.79
N LYS A 575 1.75 -13.85 -41.81
CA LYS A 575 0.51 -14.06 -41.05
C LYS A 575 0.25 -13.03 -39.95
N ILE A 576 1.23 -12.19 -39.59
CA ILE A 576 1.03 -11.10 -38.63
C ILE A 576 0.19 -10.01 -39.31
N ASP A 577 -1.03 -9.80 -38.84
CA ASP A 577 -1.97 -8.80 -39.36
C ASP A 577 -1.82 -7.44 -38.66
N PHE A 578 -2.49 -6.41 -39.19
CA PHE A 578 -2.43 -5.06 -38.63
C PHE A 578 -2.89 -5.00 -37.17
N PRO A 579 -4.00 -5.63 -36.75
CA PRO A 579 -4.40 -5.67 -35.33
C PRO A 579 -3.28 -6.15 -34.40
N LEU A 580 -2.53 -7.19 -34.79
CA LEU A 580 -1.43 -7.70 -33.99
C LEU A 580 -0.23 -6.74 -33.96
N MET A 581 0.07 -6.07 -35.08
CA MET A 581 1.11 -5.04 -35.12
C MET A 581 0.78 -3.86 -34.23
N LEU A 582 -0.49 -3.42 -34.20
CA LEU A 582 -0.94 -2.35 -33.31
C LEU A 582 -0.82 -2.75 -31.84
N GLN A 583 -1.08 -4.01 -31.49
CA GLN A 583 -0.85 -4.53 -30.14
C GLN A 583 0.65 -4.50 -29.77
N LEU A 584 1.53 -4.90 -30.68
CA LEU A 584 2.99 -4.81 -30.47
C LEU A 584 3.43 -3.35 -30.28
N LEU A 585 2.93 -2.44 -31.12
CA LEU A 585 3.26 -1.02 -31.10
C LEU A 585 2.76 -0.29 -29.84
N ALA A 586 1.65 -0.76 -29.26
CA ALA A 586 1.08 -0.25 -28.02
C ALA A 586 1.76 -0.82 -26.75
N SER A 587 2.68 -1.78 -26.90
CA SER A 587 3.39 -2.39 -25.77
C SER A 587 4.22 -1.35 -25.00
N GLU A 588 4.26 -1.46 -23.66
CA GLU A 588 5.17 -0.69 -22.79
C GLU A 588 6.65 -1.11 -22.98
N TYR A 589 6.91 -2.25 -23.64
CA TYR A 589 8.24 -2.85 -23.78
C TYR A 589 8.84 -2.59 -25.15
N LEU A 590 9.99 -1.89 -25.17
CA LEU A 590 10.60 -1.33 -26.38
C LEU A 590 10.91 -2.36 -27.47
N ILE A 591 11.29 -3.60 -27.12
CA ILE A 591 11.61 -4.65 -28.10
C ILE A 591 10.35 -5.01 -28.90
N ALA A 592 9.22 -5.21 -28.23
CA ALA A 592 7.94 -5.50 -28.88
C ALA A 592 7.47 -4.30 -29.71
N THR A 593 7.58 -3.08 -29.17
CA THR A 593 7.20 -1.85 -29.86
C THR A 593 8.00 -1.63 -31.14
N ARG A 594 9.33 -1.84 -31.09
CA ARG A 594 10.22 -1.74 -32.25
C ARG A 594 9.87 -2.76 -33.32
N PHE A 595 9.62 -4.00 -32.91
CA PHE A 595 9.19 -5.04 -33.84
C PHE A 595 7.84 -4.69 -34.50
N GLY A 596 6.87 -4.17 -33.74
CA GLY A 596 5.62 -3.65 -34.28
C GLY A 596 5.84 -2.55 -35.33
N LEU A 597 6.74 -1.59 -35.05
CA LEU A 597 7.10 -0.52 -36.00
C LEU A 597 7.76 -1.05 -37.27
N GLU A 598 8.69 -2.00 -37.15
CA GLU A 598 9.36 -2.63 -38.31
C GLU A 598 8.34 -3.30 -39.24
N LEU A 599 7.40 -4.06 -38.68
CA LEU A 599 6.34 -4.70 -39.44
C LEU A 599 5.41 -3.69 -40.13
N ILE A 600 5.06 -2.61 -39.43
CA ILE A 600 4.24 -1.53 -39.99
C ILE A 600 4.97 -0.87 -41.15
N LYS A 601 6.25 -0.47 -40.97
CA LYS A 601 7.06 0.18 -42.02
C LYS A 601 7.13 -0.65 -43.31
N GLU A 602 7.16 -1.98 -43.18
CA GLU A 602 7.25 -2.88 -44.33
C GLU A 602 5.90 -3.10 -45.04
N LYS A 603 4.79 -3.18 -44.29
CA LYS A 603 3.46 -3.46 -44.87
C LYS A 603 2.64 -2.20 -45.20
N LEU A 604 3.11 -1.01 -44.81
CA LEU A 604 2.37 0.23 -45.03
C LEU A 604 2.27 0.56 -46.53
N THR A 605 1.08 0.91 -46.98
CA THR A 605 0.85 1.49 -48.31
C THR A 605 1.07 3.01 -48.28
N ASN A 606 1.11 3.65 -49.45
CA ASN A 606 1.34 5.10 -49.57
C ASN A 606 0.28 5.96 -48.83
N ASN A 607 -0.93 5.43 -48.62
CA ASN A 607 -2.03 6.11 -47.92
C ASN A 607 -2.51 5.23 -46.74
N PRO A 608 -1.86 5.33 -45.57
CA PRO A 608 -2.23 4.51 -44.42
C PRO A 608 -3.58 4.92 -43.83
N ASP A 609 -4.30 3.94 -43.28
CA ASP A 609 -5.46 4.20 -42.44
C ASP A 609 -5.06 5.11 -41.27
N LYS A 610 -5.84 6.16 -41.03
CA LYS A 610 -5.57 7.16 -39.98
C LYS A 610 -5.50 6.54 -38.58
N THR A 611 -6.16 5.39 -38.35
CA THR A 611 -6.05 4.63 -37.10
C THR A 611 -4.62 4.13 -36.85
N ILE A 612 -3.89 3.75 -37.89
CA ILE A 612 -2.47 3.35 -37.79
C ILE A 612 -1.62 4.58 -37.43
N THR A 613 -1.88 5.72 -38.06
CA THR A 613 -1.18 6.98 -37.76
C THR A 613 -1.41 7.40 -36.31
N ILE A 614 -2.64 7.33 -35.79
CA ILE A 614 -2.93 7.58 -34.37
C ILE A 614 -2.15 6.62 -33.46
N ALA A 615 -2.10 5.33 -33.80
CA ALA A 615 -1.36 4.35 -33.02
C ALA A 615 0.16 4.62 -33.00
N LEU A 616 0.74 5.05 -34.13
CA LEU A 616 2.13 5.49 -34.22
C LEU A 616 2.42 6.67 -33.30
N LEU A 617 1.53 7.66 -33.27
CA LEU A 617 1.66 8.88 -32.47
C LEU A 617 1.46 8.65 -30.97
N ASN A 618 0.72 7.60 -30.61
CA ASN A 618 0.49 7.19 -29.21
C ASN A 618 1.47 6.10 -28.74
N SER A 619 2.40 5.66 -29.59
CA SER A 619 3.40 4.67 -29.23
C SER A 619 4.41 5.23 -28.21
N PRO A 620 4.88 4.44 -27.22
CA PRO A 620 5.95 4.85 -26.31
C PRO A 620 7.31 5.02 -26.98
N LEU A 621 7.48 4.47 -28.19
CA LEU A 621 8.70 4.56 -28.97
C LEU A 621 8.77 5.86 -29.77
N TRP A 622 9.82 6.66 -29.58
CA TRP A 622 9.96 7.96 -30.25
C TRP A 622 10.07 7.81 -31.78
N GLU A 623 10.77 6.77 -32.25
CA GLU A 623 10.94 6.44 -33.67
C GLU A 623 9.59 6.17 -34.36
N ALA A 624 8.62 5.60 -33.63
CA ALA A 624 7.28 5.35 -34.14
C ALA A 624 6.50 6.66 -34.27
N ARG A 625 6.59 7.54 -33.27
CA ARG A 625 5.93 8.85 -33.30
C ARG A 625 6.47 9.73 -34.43
N GLN A 626 7.79 9.75 -34.61
CA GLN A 626 8.42 10.48 -35.72
C GLN A 626 7.92 9.96 -37.08
N PHE A 627 7.86 8.64 -37.26
CA PHE A 627 7.32 8.06 -38.48
C PHE A 627 5.84 8.41 -38.70
N GLY A 628 5.03 8.45 -37.64
CA GLY A 628 3.66 8.95 -37.68
C GLY A 628 3.56 10.41 -38.13
N LEU A 629 4.45 11.28 -37.64
CA LEU A 629 4.51 12.69 -38.05
C LEU A 629 4.97 12.86 -39.50
N GLU A 630 5.94 12.06 -39.96
CA GLU A 630 6.37 12.03 -41.37
C GLU A 630 5.24 11.61 -42.32
N ILE A 631 4.40 10.67 -41.91
CA ILE A 631 3.19 10.28 -42.65
C ILE A 631 2.23 11.47 -42.77
N ILE A 632 1.97 12.18 -41.67
CA ILE A 632 1.08 13.36 -41.70
C ILE A 632 1.67 14.44 -42.62
N GLN A 633 2.98 14.64 -42.61
CA GLN A 633 3.66 15.65 -43.44
C GLN A 633 3.40 15.46 -44.94
N LYS A 634 3.14 14.23 -45.41
CA LYS A 634 2.84 13.92 -46.81
C LYS A 634 1.43 14.36 -47.25
N ASP A 635 0.47 14.43 -46.33
CA ASP A 635 -0.92 14.87 -46.58
C ASP A 635 -1.48 15.70 -45.41
N ILE A 636 -0.81 16.81 -45.10
CA ILE A 636 -1.17 17.64 -43.93
C ILE A 636 -2.64 18.08 -43.99
N ASN A 637 -3.13 18.46 -45.16
CA ASN A 637 -4.50 18.98 -45.30
C ASN A 637 -5.55 17.88 -45.10
N GLY A 638 -5.31 16.66 -45.59
CA GLY A 638 -6.22 15.52 -45.37
C GLY A 638 -6.32 15.12 -43.90
N TYR A 639 -5.24 15.26 -43.12
CA TYR A 639 -5.25 14.99 -41.68
C TYR A 639 -5.83 16.15 -40.86
N LEU A 640 -5.44 17.40 -41.13
CA LEU A 640 -5.96 18.57 -40.42
C LEU A 640 -7.45 18.85 -40.69
N GLY A 641 -7.99 18.35 -41.81
CA GLY A 641 -9.41 18.40 -42.11
C GLY A 641 -10.29 17.63 -41.12
N GLU A 642 -9.75 16.64 -40.41
CA GLU A 642 -10.48 15.84 -39.43
C GLU A 642 -10.24 16.33 -38.00
N SER A 643 -11.22 17.04 -37.45
CA SER A 643 -11.17 17.55 -36.08
C SER A 643 -10.93 16.48 -35.02
N SER A 644 -11.42 15.24 -35.21
CA SER A 644 -11.14 14.11 -34.32
C SER A 644 -9.66 13.74 -34.31
N PHE A 645 -9.01 13.78 -35.46
CA PHE A 645 -7.58 13.51 -35.57
C PHE A 645 -6.76 14.63 -34.90
N VAL A 646 -7.08 15.89 -35.18
CA VAL A 646 -6.41 17.04 -34.55
C VAL A 646 -6.60 17.04 -33.03
N THR A 647 -7.78 16.63 -32.54
CA THR A 647 -8.01 16.47 -31.09
C THR A 647 -7.06 15.43 -30.48
N ASN A 648 -6.83 14.29 -31.15
CA ASN A 648 -5.86 13.29 -30.69
C ASN A 648 -4.42 13.84 -30.66
N LEU A 649 -4.06 14.70 -31.61
CA LEU A 649 -2.75 15.35 -31.62
C LEU A 649 -2.57 16.32 -30.44
N LEU A 650 -3.58 17.18 -30.19
CA LEU A 650 -3.57 18.16 -29.11
C LEU A 650 -3.44 17.50 -27.74
N PHE A 651 -4.17 16.41 -27.52
CA PHE A 651 -4.20 15.70 -26.24
C PHE A 651 -3.33 14.44 -26.23
N SER A 652 -2.35 14.36 -27.14
CA SER A 652 -1.36 13.28 -27.10
C SER A 652 -0.61 13.31 -25.78
N LYS A 653 -0.33 12.12 -25.22
CA LYS A 653 0.49 11.95 -24.01
C LYS A 653 1.90 12.54 -24.18
N TYR A 654 2.41 12.56 -25.41
CA TYR A 654 3.80 12.93 -25.71
C TYR A 654 3.93 14.41 -26.11
N GLY A 655 4.74 15.15 -25.35
CA GLY A 655 4.87 16.60 -25.49
C GLY A 655 5.39 17.05 -26.86
N GLU A 656 6.26 16.27 -27.50
CA GLU A 656 6.79 16.57 -28.84
C GLU A 656 5.73 16.49 -29.94
N VAL A 657 4.71 15.63 -29.78
CA VAL A 657 3.58 15.57 -30.72
C VAL A 657 2.74 16.84 -30.57
N ARG A 658 2.51 17.29 -29.34
CA ARG A 658 1.81 18.56 -29.07
C ARG A 658 2.58 19.77 -29.57
N GLN A 659 3.91 19.81 -29.38
CA GLN A 659 4.77 20.88 -29.90
C GLN A 659 4.76 20.92 -31.43
N TRP A 660 4.85 19.76 -32.09
CA TRP A 660 4.72 19.68 -33.54
C TRP A 660 3.34 20.17 -34.02
N THR A 661 2.27 19.80 -33.30
CA THR A 661 0.90 20.24 -33.60
C THR A 661 0.77 21.75 -33.49
N MET A 662 1.32 22.35 -32.43
CA MET A 662 1.37 23.81 -32.27
C MET A 662 2.09 24.49 -33.44
N LYS A 663 3.22 23.95 -33.89
CA LYS A 663 3.97 24.48 -35.04
C LYS A 663 3.11 24.46 -36.32
N ILE A 664 2.51 23.32 -36.63
CA ILE A 664 1.72 23.14 -37.86
C ILE A 664 0.46 24.01 -37.87
N LEU A 665 -0.26 24.13 -36.75
CA LEU A 665 -1.44 24.99 -36.67
C LEU A 665 -1.10 26.49 -36.80
N ASN A 666 0.08 26.91 -36.34
CA ASN A 666 0.57 28.27 -36.58
C ASN A 666 0.93 28.52 -38.06
N GLU A 667 1.49 27.52 -38.75
CA GLU A 667 1.85 27.61 -40.18
C GLU A 667 0.64 27.51 -41.10
N ARG A 668 -0.39 26.75 -40.68
CA ARG A 668 -1.63 26.50 -41.43
C ARG A 668 -2.84 26.73 -40.53
N PRO A 669 -3.32 27.98 -40.41
CA PRO A 669 -4.44 28.30 -39.54
C PRO A 669 -5.71 27.59 -40.01
N LEU A 670 -6.53 27.17 -39.04
CA LEU A 670 -7.82 26.52 -39.27
C LEU A 670 -8.87 27.55 -39.66
N ASN A 671 -9.78 27.18 -40.56
CA ASN A 671 -10.95 28.02 -40.85
C ASN A 671 -11.96 28.00 -39.68
N GLU A 672 -12.93 28.92 -39.70
CA GLU A 672 -13.89 29.09 -38.59
C GLU A 672 -14.65 27.80 -38.25
N THR A 673 -15.16 27.08 -39.26
CA THR A 673 -15.86 25.80 -39.07
C THR A 673 -14.98 24.74 -38.41
N GLN A 674 -13.70 24.66 -38.82
CA GLN A 674 -12.72 23.74 -38.24
C GLN A 674 -12.39 24.11 -36.79
N GLN A 675 -12.23 25.41 -36.49
CA GLN A 675 -12.01 25.89 -35.12
C GLN A 675 -13.20 25.53 -34.22
N GLN A 676 -14.44 25.80 -34.65
CA GLN A 676 -15.65 25.49 -33.88
C GLN A 676 -15.75 23.98 -33.58
N LEU A 677 -15.52 23.13 -34.59
CA LEU A 677 -15.59 21.69 -34.43
C LEU A 677 -14.47 21.15 -33.52
N LEU A 678 -13.25 21.70 -33.63
CA LEU A 678 -12.12 21.33 -32.79
C LEU A 678 -12.33 21.74 -31.33
N VAL A 679 -12.82 22.96 -31.07
CA VAL A 679 -13.17 23.44 -29.73
C VAL A 679 -14.26 22.56 -29.13
N GLY A 680 -15.34 22.27 -29.87
CA GLY A 680 -16.43 21.42 -29.41
C GLY A 680 -15.96 20.01 -29.01
N ARG A 681 -15.12 19.37 -29.84
CA ARG A 681 -14.54 18.06 -29.51
C ARG A 681 -13.57 18.11 -28.34
N SER A 682 -12.76 19.16 -28.26
CA SER A 682 -11.81 19.34 -27.15
C SER A 682 -12.55 19.50 -25.83
N ILE A 683 -13.61 20.31 -25.78
CA ILE A 683 -14.46 20.48 -24.58
C ILE A 683 -15.12 19.16 -24.20
N ALA A 684 -15.65 18.41 -25.18
CA ALA A 684 -16.23 17.10 -24.92
C ALA A 684 -15.20 16.11 -24.33
N LEU A 685 -13.95 16.13 -24.79
CA LEU A 685 -12.87 15.33 -24.22
C LEU A 685 -12.47 15.81 -22.82
N LEU A 686 -12.35 17.12 -22.61
CA LEU A 686 -12.06 17.72 -21.30
C LEU A 686 -13.10 17.29 -20.24
N ALA A 687 -14.37 17.18 -20.62
CA ALA A 687 -15.45 16.72 -19.74
C ALA A 687 -15.31 15.24 -19.30
N THR A 688 -14.48 14.44 -19.97
CA THR A 688 -14.24 13.03 -19.59
C THR A 688 -13.21 12.87 -18.46
N TYR A 689 -12.39 13.90 -18.19
CA TYR A 689 -11.39 13.85 -17.13
C TYR A 689 -12.02 14.02 -15.75
N GLN A 690 -11.81 13.03 -14.87
CA GLN A 690 -12.40 13.00 -13.53
C GLN A 690 -11.37 13.06 -12.39
N GLN A 691 -10.08 12.78 -12.64
CA GLN A 691 -9.04 12.67 -11.61
C GLN A 691 -7.88 13.63 -11.85
N ASN A 692 -7.53 14.45 -10.85
CA ASN A 692 -6.52 15.50 -10.98
C ASN A 692 -5.12 14.92 -10.90
N THR A 693 -4.60 14.42 -12.03
CA THR A 693 -3.24 13.88 -12.14
C THR A 693 -2.28 14.94 -12.72
N GLU A 694 -1.01 14.88 -12.35
CA GLU A 694 0.01 15.80 -12.87
C GLU A 694 0.20 15.64 -14.38
N GLU A 695 0.20 14.40 -14.88
CA GLU A 695 0.37 14.06 -16.30
C GLU A 695 -0.77 14.60 -17.17
N ASP A 696 -2.02 14.46 -16.70
CA ASP A 696 -3.18 15.02 -17.40
C ASP A 696 -3.15 16.55 -17.39
N ASN A 697 -2.79 17.16 -16.26
CA ASN A 697 -2.71 18.63 -16.17
C ASN A 697 -1.67 19.23 -17.12
N LEU A 698 -0.51 18.57 -17.29
CA LEU A 698 0.50 19.00 -18.28
C LEU A 698 -0.04 18.90 -19.70
N THR A 699 -0.68 17.79 -20.04
CA THR A 699 -1.26 17.55 -21.37
C THR A 699 -2.36 18.56 -21.69
N ILE A 700 -3.30 18.74 -20.76
CA ILE A 700 -4.42 19.69 -20.90
C ILE A 700 -3.91 21.13 -20.99
N LYS A 701 -2.93 21.52 -20.17
CA LYS A 701 -2.34 22.87 -20.22
C LYS A 701 -1.76 23.17 -21.61
N ASP A 702 -0.99 22.26 -22.17
CA ASP A 702 -0.41 22.45 -23.51
C ASP A 702 -1.51 22.50 -24.58
N ALA A 703 -2.43 21.54 -24.58
CA ALA A 703 -3.54 21.46 -25.52
C ALA A 703 -4.40 22.73 -25.52
N THR A 704 -4.76 23.20 -24.33
CA THR A 704 -5.60 24.39 -24.14
C THR A 704 -4.88 25.69 -24.51
N ASN A 705 -3.57 25.79 -24.27
CA ASN A 705 -2.78 26.92 -24.77
C ASN A 705 -2.73 26.95 -26.31
N ILE A 706 -2.65 25.79 -26.97
CA ILE A 706 -2.72 25.70 -28.43
C ILE A 706 -4.10 26.15 -28.94
N LEU A 707 -5.19 25.75 -28.26
CA LEU A 707 -6.56 26.19 -28.56
C LEU A 707 -6.73 27.71 -28.38
N LEU A 708 -6.24 28.27 -27.27
CA LEU A 708 -6.31 29.72 -27.00
C LEU A 708 -5.63 30.54 -28.11
N ARG A 709 -4.55 30.01 -28.68
CA ARG A 709 -3.77 30.69 -29.72
C ARG A 709 -4.36 30.55 -31.12
N ASN A 710 -4.91 29.37 -31.46
CA ASN A 710 -5.30 29.05 -32.84
C ASN A 710 -6.81 28.96 -33.06
N CYS A 711 -7.62 29.03 -32.00
CA CYS A 711 -9.08 28.91 -32.07
C CYS A 711 -9.79 30.03 -31.29
N SER A 712 -9.18 31.20 -31.16
CA SER A 712 -9.70 32.31 -30.34
C SER A 712 -11.11 32.73 -30.75
N GLU A 713 -11.42 32.80 -32.05
CA GLU A 713 -12.74 33.17 -32.56
C GLU A 713 -13.83 32.19 -32.12
N ALA A 714 -13.55 30.89 -32.20
CA ALA A 714 -14.47 29.85 -31.72
C ALA A 714 -14.62 29.88 -30.19
N LEU A 715 -13.55 30.17 -29.44
CA LEU A 715 -13.59 30.26 -27.97
C LEU A 715 -14.43 31.44 -27.47
N LEU A 716 -14.44 32.57 -28.20
CA LEU A 716 -15.30 33.72 -27.89
C LEU A 716 -16.79 33.36 -27.92
N ASN A 717 -17.18 32.39 -28.75
CA ASN A 717 -18.56 31.97 -28.94
C ASN A 717 -19.03 30.85 -27.99
N ILE A 718 -18.18 30.41 -27.05
CA ILE A 718 -18.57 29.40 -26.04
C ILE A 718 -19.73 29.94 -25.18
N ASN A 719 -20.77 29.15 -24.96
CA ASN A 719 -21.91 29.57 -24.12
C ASN A 719 -21.58 29.57 -22.61
N ASN A 720 -22.42 30.25 -21.82
CA ASN A 720 -22.18 30.39 -20.37
C ASN A 720 -22.28 29.08 -19.58
N GLN A 721 -23.12 28.12 -20.02
CA GLN A 721 -23.25 26.84 -19.33
C GLN A 721 -21.95 26.04 -19.41
N VAL A 722 -21.37 25.95 -20.61
CA VAL A 722 -20.08 25.28 -20.83
C VAL A 722 -18.98 25.96 -20.03
N MET A 723 -18.98 27.29 -19.94
CA MET A 723 -18.04 28.01 -19.07
C MET A 723 -18.16 27.61 -17.60
N LEU A 724 -19.38 27.50 -17.08
CA LEU A 724 -19.64 27.04 -15.70
C LEU A 724 -19.19 25.59 -15.49
N ASP A 725 -19.44 24.71 -16.47
CA ASP A 725 -19.02 23.31 -16.40
C ASP A 725 -17.49 23.19 -16.33
N LEU A 726 -16.76 24.00 -17.11
CA LEU A 726 -15.29 24.04 -17.07
C LEU A 726 -14.76 24.60 -15.74
N LEU A 727 -15.40 25.63 -15.17
CA LEU A 727 -15.05 26.20 -13.87
C LEU A 727 -15.28 25.22 -12.70
N ASN A 728 -16.31 24.37 -12.82
CA ASN A 728 -16.64 23.35 -11.82
C ASN A 728 -15.86 22.04 -12.00
N SER A 729 -14.96 21.96 -12.99
CA SER A 729 -14.17 20.77 -13.25
C SER A 729 -13.29 20.41 -12.04
N PRO A 730 -13.10 19.10 -11.75
CA PRO A 730 -12.14 18.68 -10.73
C PRO A 730 -10.66 18.91 -11.14
N MET A 731 -10.38 19.30 -12.40
CA MET A 731 -9.01 19.49 -12.93
C MET A 731 -8.55 20.93 -12.78
N GLU A 732 -7.33 21.13 -12.25
CA GLU A 732 -6.72 22.46 -12.14
C GLU A 732 -6.54 23.14 -13.51
N SER A 733 -5.95 22.42 -14.46
CA SER A 733 -5.66 22.95 -15.81
C SER A 733 -6.91 23.32 -16.62
N ILE A 734 -8.04 22.62 -16.40
CA ILE A 734 -9.32 22.96 -17.04
C ILE A 734 -9.90 24.24 -16.45
N GLN A 735 -9.85 24.41 -15.12
CA GLN A 735 -10.27 25.66 -14.49
C GLN A 735 -9.43 26.84 -14.98
N VAL A 736 -8.09 26.67 -15.06
CA VAL A 736 -7.19 27.69 -15.62
C VAL A 736 -7.57 28.05 -17.06
N PHE A 737 -7.88 27.05 -17.90
CA PHE A 737 -8.36 27.29 -19.26
C PHE A 737 -9.67 28.08 -19.29
N ALA A 738 -10.62 27.77 -18.40
CA ALA A 738 -11.86 28.54 -18.27
C ALA A 738 -11.58 30.01 -17.90
N VAL A 739 -10.70 30.28 -16.94
CA VAL A 739 -10.32 31.66 -16.58
C VAL A 739 -9.67 32.38 -17.76
N LYS A 740 -8.80 31.71 -18.51
CA LYS A 740 -8.19 32.29 -19.73
C LYS A 740 -9.20 32.60 -20.83
N ILE A 741 -10.27 31.80 -20.97
CA ILE A 741 -11.37 32.12 -21.89
C ILE A 741 -12.14 33.36 -21.40
N ILE A 742 -12.35 33.53 -20.08
CA ILE A 742 -12.98 34.74 -19.51
C ILE A 742 -12.14 35.98 -19.83
N ILE A 743 -10.81 35.89 -19.65
CA ILE A 743 -9.85 36.95 -20.03
C ILE A 743 -9.97 37.24 -21.54
N LEU A 744 -9.96 36.20 -22.38
CA LEU A 744 -10.08 36.35 -23.84
C LEU A 744 -11.39 37.03 -24.26
N LYS A 745 -12.51 36.69 -23.61
CA LYS A 745 -13.82 37.31 -23.84
C LYS A 745 -13.91 38.74 -23.30
N ASN A 746 -12.93 39.17 -22.50
CA ASN A 746 -12.96 40.42 -21.78
C ASN A 746 -14.28 40.60 -20.99
N ALA A 747 -14.78 39.51 -20.41
CA ALA A 747 -16.05 39.46 -19.67
C ALA A 747 -15.79 39.71 -18.18
N GLN A 748 -16.64 40.53 -17.54
CA GLN A 748 -16.59 40.72 -16.09
C GLN A 748 -17.47 39.66 -15.40
N PRO A 749 -16.90 38.65 -14.72
CA PRO A 749 -17.67 37.68 -13.95
C PRO A 749 -18.29 38.36 -12.72
N THR A 750 -19.30 37.75 -12.09
CA THR A 750 -19.82 38.24 -10.82
C THR A 750 -18.74 38.24 -9.72
N ALA A 751 -18.88 39.11 -8.72
CA ALA A 751 -17.91 39.20 -7.63
C ALA A 751 -17.76 37.87 -6.87
N GLU A 752 -18.84 37.09 -6.78
CA GLU A 752 -18.84 35.74 -6.22
C GLU A 752 -17.97 34.77 -7.03
N ILE A 753 -18.14 34.73 -8.36
CA ILE A 753 -17.33 33.87 -9.24
C ILE A 753 -15.86 34.30 -9.15
N LEU A 754 -15.56 35.60 -9.21
CA LEU A 754 -14.18 36.08 -9.09
C LEU A 754 -13.57 35.72 -7.73
N CYS A 755 -14.32 35.86 -6.64
CA CYS A 755 -13.89 35.41 -5.32
C CYS A 755 -13.60 33.90 -5.30
N SER A 756 -14.45 33.07 -5.92
CA SER A 756 -14.24 31.62 -5.99
C SER A 756 -12.95 31.25 -6.73
N LEU A 757 -12.57 32.01 -7.76
CA LEU A 757 -11.31 31.84 -8.49
C LEU A 757 -10.09 32.24 -7.64
N LEU A 758 -10.17 33.40 -7.01
CA LEU A 758 -9.11 33.93 -6.14
C LEU A 758 -8.92 33.11 -4.85
N SER A 759 -9.94 32.34 -4.44
CA SER A 759 -9.92 31.47 -3.26
C SER A 759 -9.87 29.98 -3.60
N SER A 760 -9.55 29.63 -4.84
CA SER A 760 -9.48 28.25 -5.29
C SER A 760 -8.46 27.43 -4.50
N LYS A 761 -8.74 26.14 -4.33
CA LYS A 761 -7.82 25.15 -3.77
C LYS A 761 -6.54 24.98 -4.59
N PHE A 762 -6.59 25.35 -5.87
CA PHE A 762 -5.50 25.24 -6.82
C PHE A 762 -4.74 26.55 -6.95
N GLU A 763 -3.43 26.52 -6.68
CA GLU A 763 -2.57 27.71 -6.72
C GLU A 763 -2.56 28.37 -8.11
N GLN A 764 -2.51 27.58 -9.19
CA GLN A 764 -2.46 28.14 -10.54
C GLN A 764 -3.77 28.84 -10.91
N VAL A 765 -4.92 28.35 -10.41
CA VAL A 765 -6.22 29.00 -10.61
C VAL A 765 -6.27 30.34 -9.88
N ARG A 766 -5.74 30.41 -8.65
CA ARG A 766 -5.65 31.69 -7.91
C ARG A 766 -4.78 32.70 -8.64
N LYS A 767 -3.61 32.29 -9.14
CA LYS A 767 -2.70 33.15 -9.92
C LYS A 767 -3.38 33.68 -11.19
N THR A 768 -4.00 32.82 -11.98
CA THR A 768 -4.71 33.24 -13.21
C THR A 768 -5.97 34.05 -12.88
N GLY A 769 -6.62 33.81 -11.74
CA GLY A 769 -7.69 34.68 -11.23
C GLY A 769 -7.19 36.08 -10.89
N ALA A 770 -5.99 36.22 -10.31
CA ALA A 770 -5.37 37.52 -10.02
C ALA A 770 -4.92 38.25 -11.29
N GLU A 771 -4.50 37.52 -12.33
CA GLU A 771 -4.29 38.07 -13.68
C GLU A 771 -5.60 38.65 -14.24
N LEU A 772 -6.70 37.90 -14.18
CA LEU A 772 -8.03 38.39 -14.58
C LEU A 772 -8.44 39.65 -13.80
N LEU A 773 -8.21 39.67 -12.49
CA LEU A 773 -8.48 40.86 -11.66
C LEU A 773 -7.68 42.08 -12.12
N THR A 774 -6.43 41.89 -12.56
CA THR A 774 -5.58 42.96 -13.10
C THR A 774 -6.14 43.51 -14.42
N GLU A 775 -6.57 42.64 -15.33
CA GLU A 775 -7.21 43.03 -16.60
C GLU A 775 -8.53 43.78 -16.39
N LEU A 776 -9.27 43.46 -15.31
CA LEU A 776 -10.54 44.10 -14.97
C LEU A 776 -10.41 45.38 -14.16
N LYS A 777 -9.19 45.79 -13.78
CA LYS A 777 -8.95 46.91 -12.83
C LYS A 777 -9.72 48.18 -13.17
N SER A 778 -9.66 48.63 -14.43
CA SER A 778 -10.33 49.87 -14.85
C SER A 778 -11.85 49.84 -14.68
N ARG A 779 -12.48 48.66 -14.83
CA ARG A 779 -13.92 48.47 -14.65
C ARG A 779 -14.29 48.39 -13.17
N ILE A 780 -13.46 47.70 -12.39
CA ILE A 780 -13.64 47.55 -10.94
C ILE A 780 -13.51 48.91 -10.25
N ASP A 781 -12.55 49.75 -10.67
CA ASP A 781 -12.37 51.11 -10.15
C ASP A 781 -13.64 51.97 -10.39
N THR A 782 -14.37 51.72 -11.49
CA THR A 782 -15.64 52.42 -11.80
C THR A 782 -16.89 51.80 -11.17
N ASP A 783 -16.87 50.50 -10.84
CA ASP A 783 -18.00 49.78 -10.23
C ASP A 783 -17.74 49.55 -8.73
N THR A 784 -17.97 50.59 -7.94
CA THR A 784 -17.73 50.57 -6.50
C THR A 784 -18.55 49.51 -5.77
N ASN A 785 -19.76 49.18 -6.26
CA ASN A 785 -20.59 48.14 -5.64
C ASN A 785 -19.97 46.77 -5.85
N TYR A 786 -19.53 46.46 -7.07
CA TYR A 786 -18.80 45.23 -7.38
C TYR A 786 -17.53 45.08 -6.53
N ALA A 787 -16.70 46.12 -6.46
CA ALA A 787 -15.48 46.11 -5.68
C ALA A 787 -15.76 45.89 -4.17
N THR A 788 -16.79 46.56 -3.64
CA THR A 788 -17.23 46.40 -2.24
C THR A 788 -17.71 44.98 -1.96
N GLN A 789 -18.50 44.39 -2.85
CA GLN A 789 -18.93 42.99 -2.72
C GLN A 789 -17.74 42.03 -2.71
N LEU A 790 -16.77 42.24 -3.60
CA LEU A 790 -15.56 41.42 -3.67
C LEU A 790 -14.72 41.52 -2.38
N VAL A 791 -14.53 42.72 -1.84
CA VAL A 791 -13.87 42.94 -0.54
C VAL A 791 -14.61 42.18 0.57
N ASN A 792 -15.95 42.29 0.61
CA ASN A 792 -16.77 41.62 1.62
C ASN A 792 -16.72 40.09 1.54
N TYR A 793 -16.46 39.51 0.36
CA TYR A 793 -16.24 38.07 0.23
C TYR A 793 -14.82 37.63 0.62
N LEU A 794 -13.80 38.45 0.33
CA LEU A 794 -12.39 38.11 0.57
C LEU A 794 -11.96 38.29 2.03
N VAL A 795 -12.38 39.36 2.70
CA VAL A 795 -11.98 39.69 4.08
C VAL A 795 -12.29 38.56 5.08
N PRO A 796 -13.47 37.91 5.06
CA PRO A 796 -13.76 36.79 5.95
C PRO A 796 -12.82 35.58 5.80
N LEU A 797 -12.17 35.41 4.65
CA LEU A 797 -11.21 34.31 4.43
C LEU A 797 -10.00 34.45 5.34
N LEU A 798 -9.50 35.67 5.55
CA LEU A 798 -8.33 35.98 6.39
C LEU A 798 -8.57 35.76 7.90
N MET A 799 -9.83 35.63 8.32
CA MET A 799 -10.21 35.43 9.73
C MET A 799 -10.53 33.98 10.08
N ARG A 800 -10.57 33.08 9.09
CA ARG A 800 -10.84 31.65 9.27
C ARG A 800 -9.53 30.87 9.23
N LYS A 801 -9.58 29.59 9.57
CA LYS A 801 -8.43 28.70 9.39
C LYS A 801 -8.10 28.62 7.91
N GLU A 802 -6.83 28.83 7.58
CA GLU A 802 -6.34 28.75 6.21
C GLU A 802 -6.61 27.36 5.63
N PRO A 803 -7.44 27.25 4.57
CA PRO A 803 -7.78 25.96 3.99
C PRO A 803 -6.67 25.42 3.07
N TYR A 804 -5.90 26.30 2.44
CA TYR A 804 -4.86 25.98 1.45
C TYR A 804 -3.66 26.88 1.65
N GLU A 805 -2.46 26.31 1.55
CA GLU A 805 -1.21 27.04 1.72
C GLU A 805 -1.12 28.25 0.77
N GLY A 806 -0.72 29.39 1.33
CA GLY A 806 -0.51 30.65 0.61
C GLY A 806 -1.77 31.45 0.31
N LEU A 807 -2.98 30.91 0.55
CA LEU A 807 -4.23 31.62 0.27
C LEU A 807 -4.34 32.93 1.05
N HIS A 808 -3.99 32.93 2.34
CA HIS A 808 -4.10 34.15 3.14
C HIS A 808 -3.16 35.24 2.62
N GLN A 809 -1.96 34.87 2.16
CA GLN A 809 -1.02 35.82 1.58
C GLN A 809 -1.52 36.37 0.25
N ASP A 810 -2.04 35.50 -0.63
CA ASP A 810 -2.62 35.90 -1.92
C ASP A 810 -3.76 36.91 -1.72
N VAL A 811 -4.70 36.59 -0.81
CA VAL A 811 -5.86 37.44 -0.51
C VAL A 811 -5.43 38.77 0.12
N SER A 812 -4.48 38.75 1.06
CA SER A 812 -3.96 39.98 1.69
C SER A 812 -3.28 40.89 0.67
N ASN A 813 -2.47 40.32 -0.24
CA ASN A 813 -1.83 41.07 -1.32
C ASN A 813 -2.86 41.69 -2.28
N ILE A 814 -3.92 40.96 -2.63
CA ILE A 814 -5.00 41.47 -3.49
C ILE A 814 -5.71 42.64 -2.81
N LEU A 815 -6.13 42.47 -1.55
CA LEU A 815 -6.81 43.52 -0.77
C LEU A 815 -5.92 44.73 -0.53
N GLY A 816 -4.67 44.50 -0.16
CA GLY A 816 -3.69 45.52 0.18
C GLY A 816 -3.15 46.29 -1.03
N ASN A 817 -3.11 45.70 -2.24
CA ASN A 817 -2.50 46.34 -3.40
C ASN A 817 -3.49 46.67 -4.52
N GLN A 818 -4.37 45.72 -4.87
CA GLN A 818 -5.26 45.85 -6.03
C GLN A 818 -6.62 46.45 -5.66
N LEU A 819 -7.13 46.17 -4.45
CA LEU A 819 -8.41 46.67 -3.95
C LEU A 819 -8.29 47.71 -2.83
N MET A 820 -7.08 48.28 -2.62
CA MET A 820 -6.80 49.20 -1.52
C MET A 820 -7.82 50.35 -1.47
N GLY A 821 -8.17 50.94 -2.62
CA GLY A 821 -9.14 52.04 -2.72
C GLY A 821 -10.56 51.74 -2.24
N HIS A 822 -10.92 50.48 -2.02
CA HIS A 822 -12.27 50.04 -1.65
C HIS A 822 -12.37 49.48 -0.23
N LEU A 823 -11.29 49.56 0.55
CA LEU A 823 -11.23 49.05 1.92
C LEU A 823 -12.05 49.86 2.93
N GLN A 824 -12.55 51.06 2.56
CA GLN A 824 -13.42 51.89 3.42
C GLN A 824 -14.72 51.18 3.82
N SER A 825 -15.13 50.16 3.07
CA SER A 825 -16.32 49.34 3.37
C SER A 825 -16.17 48.46 4.61
N ILE A 826 -14.95 48.25 5.10
CA ILE A 826 -14.66 47.39 6.25
C ILE A 826 -14.91 48.17 7.55
N ASP A 827 -15.80 47.65 8.40
CA ASP A 827 -16.14 48.28 9.67
C ASP A 827 -15.01 48.15 10.71
N THR A 828 -14.97 49.08 11.66
CA THR A 828 -13.92 49.16 12.68
C THR A 828 -13.78 47.88 13.51
N ASN A 829 -14.86 47.16 13.81
CA ASN A 829 -14.77 45.92 14.58
C ASN A 829 -14.09 44.81 13.76
N THR A 830 -14.36 44.74 12.47
CA THR A 830 -13.67 43.81 11.56
C THR A 830 -12.20 44.18 11.41
N SER A 831 -11.86 45.46 11.30
CA SER A 831 -10.46 45.92 11.28
C SER A 831 -9.71 45.53 12.55
N ILE A 832 -10.31 45.72 13.73
CA ILE A 832 -9.70 45.29 15.02
C ILE A 832 -9.51 43.77 15.08
N ARG A 833 -10.48 42.99 14.57
CA ARG A 833 -10.34 41.53 14.48
C ARG A 833 -9.19 41.10 13.57
N LEU A 834 -8.96 41.82 12.47
CA LEU A 834 -7.81 41.57 11.58
C LEU A 834 -6.48 41.90 12.26
N ILE A 835 -6.41 43.02 12.98
CA ILE A 835 -5.23 43.41 13.78
C ILE A 835 -4.87 42.31 14.78
N HIS A 836 -5.85 41.76 15.50
CA HIS A 836 -5.62 40.73 16.51
C HIS A 836 -5.80 39.29 15.99
N SER A 837 -5.73 39.09 14.67
CA SER A 837 -5.83 37.77 14.06
C SER A 837 -4.62 36.90 14.41
N ASN A 838 -4.78 35.58 14.38
CA ASN A 838 -3.65 34.64 14.56
C ASN A 838 -2.82 34.45 13.27
N TYR A 839 -3.17 35.14 12.18
CA TYR A 839 -2.55 34.96 10.87
C TYR A 839 -1.83 36.24 10.42
N SER A 840 -0.54 36.15 10.14
CA SER A 840 0.27 37.30 9.70
C SER A 840 -0.34 38.07 8.52
N PRO A 841 -0.83 37.44 7.43
CA PRO A 841 -1.39 38.20 6.30
C PRO A 841 -2.64 39.00 6.68
N ALA A 842 -3.42 38.54 7.66
CA ALA A 842 -4.56 39.28 8.19
C ALA A 842 -4.10 40.48 9.02
N GLN A 843 -3.05 40.31 9.83
CA GLN A 843 -2.41 41.40 10.57
C GLN A 843 -1.81 42.42 9.60
N ASP A 844 -1.22 42.03 8.47
CA ASP A 844 -0.67 42.97 7.49
C ASP A 844 -1.76 43.86 6.89
N LEU A 845 -2.92 43.28 6.54
CA LEU A 845 -4.09 44.05 6.10
C LEU A 845 -4.64 44.94 7.23
N GLY A 846 -4.66 44.43 8.46
CA GLY A 846 -5.05 45.19 9.65
C GLY A 846 -4.23 46.48 9.83
N LEU A 847 -2.95 46.43 9.48
CA LEU A 847 -2.04 47.58 9.60
C LEU A 847 -2.34 48.63 8.53
N VAL A 848 -2.65 48.19 7.30
CA VAL A 848 -3.12 49.08 6.22
C VAL A 848 -4.41 49.78 6.64
N LEU A 849 -5.36 49.04 7.23
CA LEU A 849 -6.62 49.60 7.72
C LEU A 849 -6.39 50.60 8.86
N LEU A 850 -5.54 50.25 9.83
CA LEU A 850 -5.22 51.10 10.98
C LEU A 850 -4.61 52.43 10.58
N ASN A 851 -3.72 52.43 9.57
CA ASN A 851 -3.02 53.65 9.15
C ASN A 851 -3.87 54.54 8.24
N ASN A 852 -4.72 53.95 7.39
CA ASN A 852 -5.33 54.70 6.28
C ASN A 852 -6.86 54.85 6.39
N TYR A 853 -7.55 53.96 7.11
CA TYR A 853 -9.03 53.88 7.07
C TYR A 853 -9.71 53.99 8.44
N ILE A 854 -9.02 53.65 9.53
CA ILE A 854 -9.58 53.78 10.88
C ILE A 854 -9.45 55.22 11.36
N ASN A 855 -10.58 55.84 11.72
CA ASN A 855 -10.55 57.08 12.48
C ASN A 855 -10.12 56.79 13.92
N THR A 856 -8.93 57.24 14.29
CA THR A 856 -8.31 56.98 15.61
C THR A 856 -9.13 57.53 16.78
N ASN A 857 -9.96 58.55 16.55
CA ASN A 857 -10.82 59.13 17.60
C ASN A 857 -11.96 58.17 18.01
N ASN A 858 -12.31 57.21 17.16
CA ASN A 858 -13.33 56.21 17.46
C ASN A 858 -12.80 55.02 18.27
N LEU A 859 -11.47 54.93 18.43
CA LEU A 859 -10.86 53.90 19.25
C LEU A 859 -10.87 54.31 20.73
N THR A 860 -11.23 53.37 21.59
CA THR A 860 -11.07 53.50 23.04
C THR A 860 -9.60 53.39 23.43
N ILE A 861 -9.18 54.03 24.52
CA ILE A 861 -7.81 53.90 25.01
C ILE A 861 -7.45 52.44 25.30
N ARG A 862 -8.41 51.64 25.79
CA ARG A 862 -8.21 50.19 25.97
C ARG A 862 -7.86 49.46 24.67
N GLN A 863 -8.51 49.80 23.55
CA GLN A 863 -8.18 49.22 22.24
C GLN A 863 -6.78 49.67 21.78
N ILE A 864 -6.42 50.94 21.99
CA ILE A 864 -5.10 51.46 21.65
C ILE A 864 -4.00 50.79 22.49
N VAL A 865 -4.22 50.59 23.79
CA VAL A 865 -3.31 49.85 24.67
C VAL A 865 -3.20 48.39 24.25
N SER A 866 -4.30 47.76 23.83
CA SER A 866 -4.30 46.40 23.27
C SER A 866 -3.38 46.30 22.04
N ILE A 867 -3.41 47.29 21.14
CA ILE A 867 -2.49 47.39 19.99
C ILE A 867 -1.03 47.58 20.47
N GLY A 868 -0.81 48.35 21.54
CA GLY A 868 0.49 48.49 22.21
C GLY A 868 1.05 47.18 22.82
N ASN A 869 0.21 46.16 22.98
CA ASN A 869 0.58 44.83 23.46
C ASN A 869 0.67 43.78 22.33
N HIS A 870 0.60 44.22 21.07
CA HIS A 870 0.64 43.35 19.90
C HIS A 870 2.01 42.70 19.69
N GLU A 871 2.05 41.51 19.08
CA GLU A 871 3.29 40.75 18.89
C GLU A 871 4.26 41.36 17.88
N GLN A 872 3.73 41.98 16.82
CA GLN A 872 4.53 42.71 15.84
C GLN A 872 4.89 44.12 16.36
N LEU A 873 6.15 44.50 16.18
CA LEU A 873 6.70 45.79 16.62
C LEU A 873 5.98 47.00 15.99
N VAL A 874 5.58 46.90 14.72
CA VAL A 874 4.99 48.04 13.98
C VAL A 874 3.69 48.53 14.64
N TYR A 875 2.88 47.62 15.16
CA TYR A 875 1.69 47.97 15.93
C TYR A 875 2.00 48.62 17.27
N ARG A 876 3.04 48.15 17.96
CA ARG A 876 3.49 48.77 19.21
C ARG A 876 3.96 50.20 18.97
N GLN A 877 4.78 50.41 17.94
CA GLN A 877 5.23 51.74 17.52
C GLN A 877 4.07 52.66 17.13
N TRP A 878 3.04 52.14 16.47
CA TRP A 878 1.83 52.90 16.19
C TRP A 878 1.15 53.39 17.47
N CYS A 879 1.00 52.52 18.48
CA CYS A 879 0.46 52.89 19.78
C CYS A 879 1.31 53.97 20.47
N TRP A 880 2.63 53.84 20.43
CA TRP A 880 3.56 54.83 21.00
C TRP A 880 3.43 56.20 20.33
N ALA A 881 3.35 56.22 18.99
CA ALA A 881 3.13 57.44 18.21
C ALA A 881 1.77 58.08 18.54
N TYR A 882 0.73 57.28 18.77
CA TYR A 882 -0.57 57.79 19.22
C TYR A 882 -0.47 58.46 20.59
N PHE A 883 0.20 57.82 21.56
CA PHE A 883 0.42 58.39 22.90
C PHE A 883 1.17 59.73 22.85
N GLN A 884 2.16 59.86 21.96
CA GLN A 884 2.90 61.11 21.78
C GLN A 884 2.08 62.20 21.09
N LYS A 885 1.11 61.82 20.24
CA LYS A 885 0.30 62.75 19.46
C LYS A 885 -0.84 63.38 20.28
N ASP A 886 -1.51 62.61 21.14
CA ASP A 886 -2.72 63.06 21.87
C ASP A 886 -2.54 63.00 23.39
N ILE A 887 -1.56 63.74 23.90
CA ILE A 887 -1.19 63.76 25.34
C ILE A 887 -2.39 64.13 26.21
N ALA A 888 -3.22 65.09 25.77
CA ALA A 888 -4.38 65.57 26.54
C ALA A 888 -5.38 64.45 26.82
N ARG A 889 -5.70 63.63 25.81
CA ARG A 889 -6.60 62.48 25.99
C ARG A 889 -5.97 61.40 26.85
N ILE A 890 -4.68 61.13 26.68
CA ILE A 890 -3.96 60.12 27.49
C ILE A 890 -3.95 60.49 28.97
N LYS A 891 -3.80 61.77 29.31
CA LYS A 891 -3.94 62.29 30.68
C LYS A 891 -5.38 62.19 31.19
N TYR A 892 -6.35 62.58 30.37
CA TYR A 892 -7.77 62.54 30.75
C TYR A 892 -8.26 61.11 31.05
N GLU A 893 -7.90 60.14 30.21
CA GLU A 893 -8.23 58.71 30.37
C GLU A 893 -7.08 57.92 31.03
N ARG A 894 -6.32 58.55 31.94
CA ARG A 894 -5.10 57.98 32.58
C ARG A 894 -5.27 56.54 33.03
N ASP A 895 -6.36 56.21 33.71
CA ASP A 895 -6.53 54.90 34.36
C ASP A 895 -6.58 53.75 33.35
N GLU A 896 -7.02 54.01 32.11
CA GLU A 896 -6.92 53.04 31.02
C GLU A 896 -5.56 53.13 30.31
N SER A 897 -4.97 54.32 30.20
CA SER A 897 -3.64 54.53 29.57
C SER A 897 -2.53 53.80 30.32
N ILE A 898 -2.51 53.84 31.65
CA ILE A 898 -1.46 53.22 32.49
C ILE A 898 -1.39 51.71 32.34
N ARG A 899 -2.45 51.06 31.82
CA ARG A 899 -2.45 49.62 31.52
C ARG A 899 -1.37 49.22 30.51
N LEU A 900 -0.81 50.17 29.74
CA LEU A 900 0.34 49.92 28.87
C LEU A 900 1.59 49.48 29.66
N LEU A 901 1.70 49.86 30.94
CA LEU A 901 2.76 49.39 31.84
C LEU A 901 2.70 47.86 32.05
N ASP A 902 1.54 47.23 31.87
CA ASP A 902 1.39 45.78 31.99
C ASP A 902 1.64 45.03 30.66
N ALA A 903 2.13 45.71 29.63
CA ALA A 903 2.43 45.09 28.34
C ALA A 903 3.39 43.89 28.48
N LYS A 904 3.13 42.83 27.70
CA LYS A 904 3.96 41.63 27.66
C LYS A 904 5.37 41.94 27.14
N TRP A 905 5.50 42.96 26.29
CA TRP A 905 6.72 43.31 25.58
C TRP A 905 7.54 44.38 26.31
N ASP A 906 8.83 44.12 26.48
CA ASP A 906 9.74 44.97 27.26
C ASP A 906 9.90 46.36 26.65
N ASP A 907 9.86 46.47 25.32
CA ASP A 907 9.95 47.74 24.59
C ASP A 907 8.73 48.64 24.84
N SER A 908 7.51 48.09 24.83
CA SER A 908 6.30 48.82 25.16
C SER A 908 6.27 49.26 26.62
N ARG A 909 6.76 48.42 27.55
CA ARG A 909 6.88 48.81 28.95
C ARG A 909 7.92 49.91 29.14
N ALA A 910 9.08 49.79 28.48
CA ALA A 910 10.13 50.82 28.52
C ALA A 910 9.63 52.15 27.96
N PHE A 911 8.89 52.13 26.84
CA PHE A 911 8.20 53.31 26.31
C PHE A 911 7.23 53.88 27.34
N ALA A 912 6.34 53.07 27.90
CA ALA A 912 5.34 53.52 28.88
C ALA A 912 6.00 54.15 30.12
N ILE A 913 7.02 53.51 30.69
CA ILE A 913 7.79 54.05 31.83
C ILE A 913 8.33 55.44 31.50
N ASN A 914 9.02 55.59 30.37
CA ASN A 914 9.61 56.88 29.99
C ASN A 914 8.52 57.93 29.71
N TYR A 915 7.47 57.54 28.99
CA TYR A 915 6.37 58.42 28.64
C TYR A 915 5.66 58.96 29.89
N PHE A 916 5.27 58.10 30.83
CA PHE A 916 4.61 58.51 32.08
C PHE A 916 5.56 59.25 33.03
N ARG A 917 6.86 58.94 33.02
CA ARG A 917 7.88 59.66 33.80
C ARG A 917 8.02 61.11 33.36
N ASP A 918 8.01 61.35 32.06
CA ASP A 918 8.42 62.63 31.49
C ASP A 918 7.22 63.54 31.15
N THR A 919 6.04 62.97 30.92
CA THR A 919 4.87 63.71 30.42
C THR A 919 3.85 64.07 31.50
N PHE A 920 3.78 63.30 32.59
CA PHE A 920 2.79 63.49 33.66
C PHE A 920 3.33 64.37 34.78
N GLU A 921 2.46 65.20 35.35
CA GLU A 921 2.76 66.12 36.44
C GLU A 921 2.06 65.69 37.74
N VAL A 922 2.33 66.38 38.86
CA VAL A 922 1.83 65.99 40.18
C VAL A 922 0.30 65.88 40.24
N HIS A 923 -0.42 66.79 39.57
CA HIS A 923 -1.88 66.83 39.54
C HIS A 923 -2.50 65.73 38.66
N ASP A 924 -1.70 65.08 37.82
CA ASP A 924 -2.15 63.96 37.00
C ASP A 924 -2.16 62.64 37.78
N TRP A 925 -1.72 62.62 39.05
CA TRP A 925 -1.61 61.40 39.85
C TRP A 925 -2.52 61.43 41.08
N THR A 926 -2.98 60.25 41.50
CA THR A 926 -3.61 60.06 42.81
C THR A 926 -2.81 59.02 43.60
N PRO A 927 -2.83 59.07 44.94
CA PRO A 927 -2.19 58.05 45.78
C PRO A 927 -2.65 56.63 45.44
N GLU A 928 -3.93 56.44 45.13
CA GLU A 928 -4.49 55.16 44.71
C GLU A 928 -3.86 54.62 43.43
N VAL A 929 -3.73 55.45 42.38
CA VAL A 929 -3.13 55.02 41.11
C VAL A 929 -1.64 54.73 41.28
N LEU A 930 -0.91 55.58 42.00
CA LEU A 930 0.52 55.37 42.23
C LEU A 930 0.81 54.10 43.03
N VAL A 931 -0.03 53.80 44.03
CA VAL A 931 0.02 52.53 44.76
C VAL A 931 -0.32 51.37 43.82
N SER A 932 -1.34 51.48 42.97
CA SER A 932 -1.69 50.42 42.03
C SER A 932 -0.56 50.06 41.05
N ILE A 933 0.28 51.03 40.65
CA ILE A 933 1.48 50.78 39.84
C ILE A 933 2.55 50.08 40.68
N ALA A 934 2.74 50.51 41.94
CA ALA A 934 3.67 49.89 42.88
C ALA A 934 3.23 48.47 43.32
N ASP A 935 1.96 48.11 43.15
CA ASP A 935 1.42 46.77 43.43
C ASP A 935 1.70 45.76 42.29
N SER A 936 2.33 46.20 41.20
CA SER A 936 2.66 45.31 40.08
C SER A 936 3.61 44.20 40.51
N VAL A 937 3.34 42.97 40.05
CA VAL A 937 4.23 41.82 40.26
C VAL A 937 5.51 41.89 39.42
N ARG A 938 5.60 42.83 38.47
CA ARG A 938 6.76 43.01 37.61
C ARG A 938 7.78 43.94 38.28
N PRO A 939 9.05 43.52 38.49
CA PRO A 939 10.02 44.32 39.25
C PRO A 939 10.34 45.69 38.66
N ASP A 940 10.33 45.83 37.33
CA ASP A 940 10.53 47.08 36.59
C ASP A 940 9.38 48.08 36.86
N ILE A 941 8.14 47.60 36.84
CA ILE A 941 6.95 48.41 37.11
C ILE A 941 6.79 48.73 38.60
N GLU A 942 7.05 47.75 39.49
CA GLU A 942 7.07 47.96 40.95
C GLU A 942 8.09 49.06 41.34
N ALA A 943 9.28 49.01 40.74
CA ALA A 943 10.31 50.02 40.94
C ALA A 943 9.88 51.39 40.41
N PHE A 944 9.26 51.44 39.23
CA PHE A 944 8.74 52.68 38.66
C PHE A 944 7.61 53.29 39.51
N GLY A 945 6.69 52.47 40.04
CA GLY A 945 5.66 52.94 40.97
C GLY A 945 6.26 53.61 42.21
N ARG A 946 7.28 53.00 42.82
CA ARG A 946 8.01 53.63 43.95
C ARG A 946 8.74 54.91 43.56
N GLU A 947 9.33 54.95 42.37
CA GLU A 947 9.97 56.16 41.83
C GLU A 947 8.94 57.30 41.75
N LEU A 948 7.77 57.04 41.16
CA LEU A 948 6.69 58.02 41.04
C LEU A 948 6.15 58.46 42.40
N ILE A 949 5.91 57.53 43.33
CA ILE A 949 5.49 57.87 44.71
C ILE A 949 6.52 58.79 45.38
N SER A 950 7.82 58.52 45.20
CA SER A 950 8.89 59.35 45.78
C SER A 950 8.94 60.74 45.14
N ARG A 951 8.76 60.81 43.82
CA ARG A 951 8.87 62.05 43.03
C ARG A 951 7.68 62.99 43.21
N PHE A 952 6.48 62.45 43.32
CA PHE A 952 5.22 63.18 43.42
C PHE A 952 4.64 63.15 44.83
N PHE A 953 5.49 62.92 45.84
CA PHE A 953 5.06 62.87 47.23
C PHE A 953 4.60 64.24 47.74
N GLU A 954 3.37 64.32 48.24
CA GLU A 954 2.84 65.47 48.99
C GLU A 954 2.65 65.10 50.47
N GLU A 955 3.05 66.01 51.37
CA GLU A 955 3.09 65.75 52.81
C GLU A 955 1.73 65.36 53.40
N GLY A 956 0.64 65.97 52.91
CA GLY A 956 -0.73 65.68 53.33
C GLY A 956 -1.22 64.26 53.00
N GLN A 957 -0.51 63.51 52.16
CA GLN A 957 -0.85 62.15 51.74
C GLN A 957 0.00 61.08 52.46
N GLY A 958 0.95 61.48 53.31
CA GLY A 958 1.90 60.57 53.96
C GLY A 958 1.26 59.47 54.81
N GLU A 959 0.18 59.79 55.54
CA GLU A 959 -0.55 58.79 56.31
C GLU A 959 -1.26 57.75 55.43
N GLU A 960 -1.80 58.17 54.28
CA GLU A 960 -2.47 57.29 53.34
C GLU A 960 -1.48 56.34 52.66
N TYR A 961 -0.32 56.86 52.23
CA TYR A 961 0.76 56.05 51.69
C TYR A 961 1.31 55.06 52.71
N LEU A 962 1.55 55.51 53.96
CA LEU A 962 2.02 54.61 55.01
C LEU A 962 1.02 53.46 55.22
N LEU A 963 -0.27 53.75 55.30
CA LEU A 963 -1.30 52.73 55.47
C LEU A 963 -1.32 51.75 54.29
N LYS A 964 -1.42 52.24 53.05
CA LYS A 964 -1.52 51.39 51.85
C LYS A 964 -0.25 50.57 51.60
N LEU A 965 0.92 51.18 51.66
CA LEU A 965 2.21 50.49 51.42
C LEU A 965 2.55 49.47 52.51
N SER A 966 2.13 49.71 53.76
CA SER A 966 2.36 48.78 54.87
C SER A 966 1.62 47.45 54.70
N GLN A 967 0.53 47.43 53.93
CA GLN A 967 -0.25 46.23 53.64
C GLN A 967 0.38 45.38 52.52
N HIS A 968 1.39 45.90 51.81
CA HIS A 968 1.94 45.24 50.63
C HIS A 968 2.86 44.03 50.99
N PRO A 969 2.79 42.91 50.24
CA PRO A 969 3.61 41.73 50.51
C PRO A 969 5.05 41.81 49.97
N SER A 970 5.38 42.69 49.01
CA SER A 970 6.73 42.76 48.43
C SER A 970 7.76 43.28 49.44
N VAL A 971 8.93 42.63 49.51
CA VAL A 971 10.06 43.06 50.37
C VAL A 971 10.51 44.48 50.01
N GLY A 972 10.53 44.82 48.71
CA GLY A 972 10.96 46.13 48.23
C GLY A 972 10.00 47.24 48.66
N VAL A 973 8.70 47.00 48.53
CA VAL A 973 7.66 47.95 48.95
C VAL A 973 7.60 48.08 50.47
N GLN A 974 7.75 46.99 51.22
CA GLN A 974 7.83 47.04 52.68
C GLN A 974 9.06 47.84 53.16
N LEU A 975 10.23 47.64 52.55
CA LEU A 975 11.39 48.48 52.82
C LEU A 975 11.10 49.94 52.50
N PHE A 976 10.43 50.22 51.39
CA PHE A 976 10.05 51.58 51.01
C PHE A 976 9.07 52.23 52.01
N ALA A 977 8.11 51.48 52.54
CA ALA A 977 7.19 51.93 53.59
C ALA A 977 7.91 52.40 54.86
N THR A 978 9.12 51.87 55.16
CA THR A 978 9.91 52.33 56.31
C THR A 978 10.27 53.81 56.27
N ASN A 979 10.34 54.43 55.08
CA ASN A 979 10.66 55.85 54.93
C ASN A 979 9.57 56.77 55.52
N TYR A 980 8.37 56.24 55.74
CA TYR A 980 7.20 56.98 56.20
C TYR A 980 6.92 56.79 57.70
N LEU A 981 7.54 55.80 58.35
CA LEU A 981 7.27 55.45 59.75
C LEU A 981 7.58 56.59 60.71
N GLU A 982 8.80 57.12 60.67
CA GLU A 982 9.24 58.18 61.59
C GLU A 982 8.44 59.48 61.39
N ARG A 983 8.00 59.76 60.16
CA ARG A 983 7.28 61.00 59.84
C ARG A 983 5.78 60.94 60.10
N PHE A 984 5.15 59.76 59.97
CA PHE A 984 3.69 59.64 59.96
C PHE A 984 3.12 58.62 60.97
N ALA A 985 3.98 57.98 61.78
CA ALA A 985 3.55 57.08 62.86
C ALA A 985 4.20 57.36 64.23
N SER A 986 5.15 58.31 64.33
CA SER A 986 5.75 58.69 65.61
C SER A 986 4.75 59.35 66.55
N ASP A 987 4.92 59.14 67.86
CA ASP A 987 4.12 59.72 68.94
C ASP A 987 2.61 59.42 68.83
N ASN A 988 2.23 58.38 68.07
CA ASN A 988 0.86 57.99 67.82
C ASN A 988 0.63 56.49 68.13
N PRO A 989 0.30 56.14 69.38
CA PRO A 989 0.07 54.76 69.81
C PRO A 989 -1.05 54.05 69.03
N GLU A 990 -2.10 54.76 68.64
CA GLU A 990 -3.21 54.18 67.86
C GLU A 990 -2.77 53.84 66.42
N LYS A 991 -1.92 54.68 65.80
CA LYS A 991 -1.35 54.36 64.48
C LYS A 991 -0.43 53.15 64.56
N LEU A 992 0.43 53.06 65.58
CA LEU A 992 1.30 51.89 65.83
C LEU A 992 0.48 50.58 65.92
N LYS A 993 -0.63 50.61 66.65
CA LYS A 993 -1.58 49.48 66.70
C LYS A 993 -2.17 49.18 65.32
N SER A 994 -2.61 50.19 64.56
CA SER A 994 -3.25 50.00 63.25
C SER A 994 -2.37 49.29 62.21
N ILE A 995 -1.05 49.50 62.25
CA ILE A 995 -0.08 48.88 61.32
C ILE A 995 0.73 47.74 61.96
N THR A 996 0.24 47.15 63.06
CA THR A 996 0.91 46.04 63.76
C THR A 996 1.18 44.83 62.85
N PHE A 997 0.27 44.53 61.91
CA PHE A 997 0.46 43.45 60.95
C PHE A 997 1.70 43.65 60.06
N TYR A 998 1.97 44.90 59.66
CA TYR A 998 3.14 45.24 58.87
C TYR A 998 4.44 44.96 59.63
N PHE A 999 4.52 45.39 60.90
CA PHE A 999 5.69 45.12 61.73
C PHE A 999 5.94 43.62 61.90
N ARG A 1000 4.89 42.85 62.19
CA ARG A 1000 4.97 41.38 62.25
C ARG A 1000 5.45 40.80 60.92
N SER A 1001 4.87 41.24 59.80
CA SER A 1001 5.22 40.78 58.45
C SER A 1001 6.68 41.05 58.07
N VAL A 1002 7.24 42.20 58.44
CA VAL A 1002 8.65 42.53 58.19
C VAL A 1002 9.58 41.71 59.09
N LEU A 1003 9.29 41.64 60.40
CA LEU A 1003 10.20 41.06 61.38
C LEU A 1003 10.25 39.53 61.34
N THR A 1004 9.16 38.86 60.97
CA THR A 1004 9.07 37.39 60.91
C THR A 1004 9.64 36.77 59.63
N ARG A 1005 10.02 37.57 58.62
CA ARG A 1005 10.61 37.05 57.36
C ARG A 1005 11.97 36.40 57.58
N VAL A 1006 12.10 35.13 57.21
CA VAL A 1006 13.37 34.39 57.33
C VAL A 1006 14.29 34.73 56.15
N ASN A 1007 15.55 35.08 56.44
CA ASN A 1007 16.62 35.38 55.46
C ASN A 1007 16.30 36.45 54.40
N LYS A 1008 15.36 37.37 54.65
CA LYS A 1008 14.99 38.47 53.75
C LYS A 1008 14.79 39.77 54.51
N GLY A 1009 15.00 40.91 53.82
CA GLY A 1009 14.62 42.23 54.32
C GLY A 1009 15.44 42.79 55.49
N ARG A 1010 16.73 42.47 55.59
CA ARG A 1010 17.63 42.91 56.70
C ARG A 1010 17.53 44.42 56.97
N SER A 1011 17.60 45.24 55.92
CA SER A 1011 17.52 46.71 56.05
C SER A 1011 16.17 47.17 56.58
N ALA A 1012 15.07 46.54 56.15
CA ALA A 1012 13.73 46.87 56.63
C ALA A 1012 13.56 46.47 58.10
N LYS A 1013 14.05 45.27 58.48
CA LYS A 1013 14.03 44.80 59.88
C LYS A 1013 14.79 45.73 60.81
N SER A 1014 16.00 46.15 60.43
CA SER A 1014 16.82 47.04 61.25
C SER A 1014 16.13 48.39 61.49
N ARG A 1015 15.52 48.96 60.44
CA ARG A 1015 14.74 50.21 60.54
C ARG A 1015 13.50 50.04 61.41
N VAL A 1016 12.75 48.95 61.23
CA VAL A 1016 11.55 48.66 62.02
C VAL A 1016 11.90 48.42 63.49
N PHE A 1017 12.93 47.61 63.81
CA PHE A 1017 13.38 47.40 65.18
C PHE A 1017 13.80 48.72 65.85
N SER A 1018 14.57 49.55 65.14
CA SER A 1018 14.99 50.86 65.65
C SER A 1018 13.80 51.78 65.94
N PHE A 1019 12.86 51.88 65.00
CA PHE A 1019 11.65 52.68 65.15
C PHE A 1019 10.78 52.20 66.32
N LEU A 1020 10.49 50.90 66.39
CA LEU A 1020 9.67 50.33 67.48
C LEU A 1020 10.34 50.51 68.85
N HIS A 1021 11.67 50.40 68.93
CA HIS A 1021 12.39 50.61 70.18
C HIS A 1021 12.28 52.07 70.64
N GLN A 1022 12.49 53.03 69.73
CA GLN A 1022 12.34 54.45 70.04
C GLN A 1022 10.92 54.78 70.51
N GLU A 1023 9.90 54.33 69.78
CA GLU A 1023 8.50 54.61 70.12
C GLU A 1023 8.04 53.94 71.41
N ALA A 1024 8.51 52.72 71.68
CA ALA A 1024 8.13 51.98 72.89
C ALA A 1024 8.66 52.64 74.18
N LEU A 1025 9.77 53.38 74.14
CA LEU A 1025 10.31 54.08 75.31
C LEU A 1025 9.58 55.40 75.63
N LYS A 1026 8.74 55.91 74.72
CA LYS A 1026 8.10 57.23 74.87
C LYS A 1026 6.81 57.21 75.69
N SER A 1027 6.02 56.14 75.63
CA SER A 1027 4.74 56.04 76.33
C SER A 1027 4.40 54.61 76.72
N ALA A 1028 3.63 54.45 77.80
CA ALA A 1028 3.16 53.13 78.25
C ALA A 1028 2.26 52.44 77.21
N ASP A 1029 1.44 53.20 76.47
CA ASP A 1029 0.56 52.66 75.43
C ASP A 1029 1.35 52.14 74.21
N SER A 1030 2.40 52.85 73.79
CA SER A 1030 3.34 52.38 72.77
C SER A 1030 4.12 51.16 73.24
N ALA A 1031 4.59 51.15 74.50
CA ALA A 1031 5.28 50.01 75.10
C ALA A 1031 4.42 48.74 75.09
N LEU A 1032 3.13 48.86 75.40
CA LEU A 1032 2.18 47.73 75.35
C LEU A 1032 2.00 47.19 73.92
N ALA A 1033 1.84 48.06 72.93
CA ALA A 1033 1.71 47.65 71.53
C ALA A 1033 2.97 46.94 71.01
N VAL A 1034 4.16 47.47 71.34
CA VAL A 1034 5.45 46.86 70.95
C VAL A 1034 5.73 45.57 71.71
N ALA A 1035 5.34 45.46 72.98
CA ALA A 1035 5.45 44.23 73.76
C ALA A 1035 4.69 43.07 73.11
N ASP A 1036 3.50 43.31 72.56
CA ASP A 1036 2.73 42.29 71.85
C ASP A 1036 3.45 41.81 70.58
N ILE A 1037 4.07 42.72 69.82
CA ILE A 1037 4.88 42.39 68.65
C ILE A 1037 6.13 41.58 69.07
N LEU A 1038 6.84 42.01 70.11
CA LEU A 1038 8.04 41.33 70.61
C LEU A 1038 7.73 39.93 71.14
N ARG A 1039 6.54 39.72 71.71
CA ARG A 1039 6.10 38.38 72.15
C ARG A 1039 6.09 37.38 71.00
N ASP A 1040 5.61 37.80 69.84
CA ASP A 1040 5.54 36.94 68.66
C ASP A 1040 6.90 36.75 67.98
N VAL A 1041 7.73 37.80 67.96
CA VAL A 1041 8.98 37.82 67.19
C VAL A 1041 10.20 37.31 67.98
N SER A 1042 10.19 37.41 69.31
CA SER A 1042 11.33 37.06 70.18
C SER A 1042 11.78 35.59 70.09
N ALA A 1043 10.88 34.68 69.67
CA ALA A 1043 11.19 33.28 69.40
C ALA A 1043 12.02 33.05 68.13
N THR A 1044 12.41 34.10 67.41
CA THR A 1044 13.23 34.04 66.19
C THR A 1044 14.50 33.19 66.35
N ALA A 1045 14.88 32.44 65.30
CA ALA A 1045 16.12 31.67 65.25
C ALA A 1045 17.36 32.53 64.95
N SER A 1046 17.17 33.76 64.44
CA SER A 1046 18.27 34.68 64.13
C SER A 1046 18.91 35.18 65.43
N ILE A 1047 20.21 34.90 65.62
CA ILE A 1047 20.96 35.30 66.83
C ILE A 1047 20.92 36.82 67.01
N GLU A 1048 21.11 37.57 65.93
CA GLU A 1048 21.15 39.03 65.94
C GLU A 1048 19.76 39.66 66.18
N ASP A 1049 18.70 39.13 65.55
CA ASP A 1049 17.33 39.61 65.80
C ASP A 1049 16.88 39.24 67.23
N LYS A 1050 17.27 38.05 67.72
CA LYS A 1050 17.01 37.61 69.09
C LYS A 1050 17.72 38.50 70.11
N ALA A 1051 18.98 38.83 69.88
CA ALA A 1051 19.74 39.75 70.73
C ALA A 1051 19.08 41.15 70.78
N THR A 1052 18.62 41.65 69.62
CA THR A 1052 17.86 42.91 69.54
C THR A 1052 16.54 42.82 70.33
N CYS A 1053 15.77 41.75 70.16
CA CYS A 1053 14.51 41.54 70.91
C CYS A 1053 14.74 41.47 72.43
N ILE A 1054 15.77 40.73 72.88
CA ILE A 1054 16.11 40.64 74.31
C ILE A 1054 16.50 42.02 74.86
N THR A 1055 17.29 42.79 74.11
CA THR A 1055 17.72 44.14 74.50
C THR A 1055 16.51 45.07 74.63
N MET A 1056 15.61 45.08 73.65
CA MET A 1056 14.38 45.87 73.69
C MET A 1056 13.49 45.45 74.87
N MET A 1057 13.29 44.15 75.08
CA MET A 1057 12.46 43.65 76.18
C MET A 1057 13.04 44.02 77.56
N ARG A 1058 14.36 43.92 77.74
CA ARG A 1058 15.03 44.35 78.99
C ARG A 1058 14.80 45.84 79.23
N ASN A 1059 15.07 46.68 78.24
CA ASN A 1059 14.91 48.14 78.37
C ASN A 1059 13.46 48.53 78.71
N LEU A 1060 12.47 47.87 78.09
CA LEU A 1060 11.06 48.12 78.37
C LEU A 1060 10.63 47.65 79.76
N GLN A 1061 11.18 46.53 80.25
CA GLN A 1061 10.91 46.02 81.60
C GLN A 1061 11.53 46.91 82.70
N GLU A 1062 12.70 47.50 82.44
CA GLU A 1062 13.34 48.48 83.34
C GLU A 1062 12.53 49.79 83.45
N GLN A 1063 11.92 50.24 82.36
CA GLN A 1063 11.19 51.51 82.33
C GLN A 1063 9.71 51.37 82.74
N PHE A 1064 9.06 50.23 82.47
CA PHE A 1064 7.64 50.02 82.72
C PHE A 1064 7.41 48.73 83.54
N GLU A 1065 7.30 48.86 84.87
CA GLU A 1065 7.23 47.73 85.81
C GLU A 1065 6.06 46.75 85.58
N ASN A 1066 4.96 47.20 84.95
CA ASN A 1066 3.76 46.41 84.73
C ASN A 1066 3.65 45.77 83.32
N LEU A 1067 4.74 45.72 82.54
CA LEU A 1067 4.73 45.18 81.18
C LEU A 1067 4.97 43.67 81.14
N HIS A 1068 4.03 42.89 80.61
CA HIS A 1068 4.13 41.42 80.56
C HIS A 1068 4.90 40.91 79.32
N LEU A 1069 6.22 40.77 79.43
CA LEU A 1069 7.12 40.29 78.38
C LEU A 1069 7.58 38.84 78.63
N PRO A 1070 7.86 38.03 77.58
CA PRO A 1070 8.40 36.68 77.71
C PRO A 1070 9.91 36.69 78.05
N LEU A 1071 10.31 37.47 79.04
CA LEU A 1071 11.70 37.59 79.51
C LEU A 1071 11.74 37.20 81.00
N LYS A 1072 12.64 36.28 81.35
CA LYS A 1072 12.91 35.91 82.74
C LYS A 1072 14.36 36.27 83.06
N VAL A 1073 14.55 37.23 83.96
CA VAL A 1073 15.87 37.54 84.52
C VAL A 1073 16.20 36.46 85.54
N VAL A 1074 17.42 35.92 85.48
CA VAL A 1074 17.93 34.92 86.42
C VAL A 1074 19.28 35.43 86.93
N ASP A 1075 19.44 35.48 88.24
CA ASP A 1075 20.71 35.84 88.86
C ASP A 1075 21.75 34.75 88.56
N PHE A 1076 22.88 35.15 87.98
CA PHE A 1076 23.98 34.25 87.68
C PHE A 1076 25.07 34.44 88.75
N GLU A 1077 25.34 33.40 89.54
CA GLU A 1077 26.51 33.39 90.42
C GLU A 1077 27.77 33.33 89.55
N THR A 1078 28.50 34.44 89.49
CA THR A 1078 29.82 34.50 88.85
C THR A 1078 30.82 33.64 89.63
N ARG A 1079 31.45 32.68 88.94
CA ARG A 1079 32.69 32.04 89.38
C ARG A 1079 33.90 32.88 89.01
#